data_AF-A0A8S1EN66-F1
#
_entry.id   AF-A0A8S1EN66-F1
#
_cell.length_a   1.000
_cell.length_b   1.000
_cell.length_c   1.000
_cell.angle_alpha   90.00
_cell.angle_beta   90.00
_cell.angle_gamma   90.00
#
_symmetry.space_group_name_H-M   'P 1'
#
loop_
_entity.id
_entity.type
_entity.pdbx_description
1 polymer ?
#
loop_
_entity_poly.entity_id
_entity_poly.type
_entity_poly.pdbx_seq_one_letter_code
_entity_poly.pdbx_strand_id
1 'polypeptide(L)'
;MGLALIGFLLLIPILVFLLKSRRKPKTVAFFHPYCNAGGGGERVLWCALRTMQNKFPAYKYYVYSGDLDATKEQILLKARQRFGIELDPTNVEFVPLYLRRLVEADLYPHFTMIIQALMGGVLALEALCRFAPEIFIDSMGYPLSLPVFRILSGSRVAAYVHYPTISCDMLEVVQSRKETFNNSTIIAQSHVLSILKLIYYRLFSHCYWLAGKAAQVVMVNGRWTQRHITSIWSRKDVEIVYPPCDVESFLSIESSAENLFEESKVVRLLSLGQIRPEKNHRLQLEIVESVKTPLKKKGFDVKLGIAGGCRNDDDKRRVEELKKYAEELGITENVDFHLNIPYENLFAELSKTLISIHTMHNEHFGISVVEAMAASTIVLSNDSGGPQMDIVKDYNGETVGYLAVTKEEYSSAILKIVEEGSEKREKIRENARKSLDRFSEASFDEAMKLYSVQVLHKNPENSNVKIMKTAFDLSSFSFFQRGSVQEFMTFTGKLLVERSGLGARSSVKENEYMCHCYVRNDGLSAVCVTDAEYQSRVAMSCLGRVLDDFTAKVPAVQWAGIKSEKDCLYTGLPELLTKWQNPRDADPMTRVQEEVEETKIVMHNTIQSVLDRGEKLDDLVKKSENLSDQSKLFYTQARKMNKCCNYVFAEIKEADISSLEFVHAIWRHGDRTPAILLDPKHISKWPQGLGELTEKGAEQQYRLGQWLRKRYGKWIGEEFNSRTIYIRSSDYNRTLTSALANMAGMFPPKKGLDANIMWRPIPVHTIPQYLDKELYEDIPCPAAEAETAKNFRTSHADSIRAEFRREIEFFSQKLKFEKKIELEDVWKIYDNFFCEKCNNIVWPEWLNSTMFDRLEKFYNAVSKLEFHTEKLRRLRGGTLLEEIFNRFISKINGTLGSESKFYAYSAHDSTIAALLSTFRIEYEYFPHYATALLIEMHKMSNSTRVLRIFHKNETDVDDVVEYEIPGCEAPCTPHKLKEDLSRYFPADWFAECGRSQNDFPYVVALGILMFTTTLLGTLLIMEKLSKKVNRNTTLRVNERNSREDRIPMLSTSDDEL
;
A
#
# COMPACT_ATOMS: atom_id res chain seq x y z
N MET A 1 32.62 -21.51 -26.60
CA MET A 1 31.58 -20.46 -26.77
C MET A 1 30.37 -20.94 -27.55
N GLY A 2 30.46 -21.20 -28.87
CA GLY A 2 29.28 -21.47 -29.73
C GLY A 2 28.24 -22.46 -29.17
N LEU A 3 28.66 -23.67 -28.81
CA LEU A 3 27.76 -24.69 -28.23
C LEU A 3 27.09 -24.26 -26.91
N ALA A 4 27.79 -23.51 -26.06
CA ALA A 4 27.21 -22.97 -24.83
C ALA A 4 26.19 -21.86 -25.12
N LEU A 5 26.43 -21.04 -26.16
CA LEU A 5 25.47 -20.04 -26.61
C LEU A 5 24.19 -20.69 -27.17
N ILE A 6 24.32 -21.78 -27.93
CA ILE A 6 23.20 -22.58 -28.45
C ILE A 6 22.43 -23.22 -27.30
N GLY A 7 23.11 -23.83 -26.32
CA GLY A 7 22.47 -24.37 -25.12
C GLY A 7 21.69 -23.31 -24.32
N PHE A 8 22.27 -22.12 -24.15
CA PHE A 8 21.61 -21.00 -23.48
C PHE A 8 20.38 -20.49 -24.26
N LEU A 9 20.48 -20.40 -25.58
CA LEU A 9 19.36 -20.05 -26.47
C LEU A 9 18.22 -21.09 -26.46
N LEU A 10 18.53 -22.37 -26.25
CA LEU A 10 17.53 -23.44 -26.09
C LEU A 10 16.89 -23.44 -24.68
N LEU A 11 17.60 -22.98 -23.66
CA LEU A 11 17.07 -22.85 -22.30
C LEU A 11 16.14 -21.64 -22.12
N ILE A 12 16.32 -20.55 -22.89
CA ILE A 12 15.46 -19.36 -22.80
C ILE A 12 13.97 -19.67 -23.05
N PRO A 13 13.56 -20.39 -24.11
CA PRO A 13 12.16 -20.82 -24.30
C PRO A 13 11.61 -21.63 -23.12
N ILE A 14 12.42 -22.51 -22.52
CA ILE A 14 12.03 -23.36 -21.38
C ILE A 14 11.84 -22.48 -20.13
N LEU A 15 12.76 -21.57 -19.84
CA LEU A 15 12.65 -20.61 -18.74
C LEU A 15 11.43 -19.70 -18.90
N VAL A 16 11.16 -19.20 -20.11
CA VAL A 16 9.98 -18.39 -20.42
C VAL A 16 8.68 -19.19 -20.29
N PHE A 17 8.68 -20.47 -20.65
CA PHE A 17 7.53 -21.36 -20.43
C PHE A 17 7.27 -21.60 -18.93
N LEU A 18 8.32 -21.86 -18.14
CA LEU A 18 8.23 -22.03 -16.68
C LEU A 18 7.79 -20.74 -15.96
N LEU A 19 8.30 -19.57 -16.36
CA LEU A 19 7.88 -18.29 -15.79
C LEU A 19 6.43 -17.94 -16.16
N LYS A 20 5.97 -18.30 -17.38
CA LYS A 20 4.56 -18.20 -17.78
C LYS A 20 3.65 -19.15 -17.00
N SER A 21 4.10 -20.36 -16.66
CA SER A 21 3.29 -21.31 -15.87
C SER A 21 3.14 -20.91 -14.40
N ARG A 22 4.06 -20.08 -13.85
CA ARG A 22 3.94 -19.52 -12.49
C ARG A 22 2.92 -18.37 -12.35
N ARG A 23 2.45 -17.79 -13.47
CA ARG A 23 1.57 -16.60 -13.51
C ARG A 23 0.22 -16.84 -12.81
N LYS A 24 -0.14 -15.99 -11.85
CA LYS A 24 -1.35 -16.13 -11.01
C LYS A 24 -2.57 -15.35 -11.57
N PRO A 25 -3.69 -16.02 -11.93
CA PRO A 25 -4.89 -15.34 -12.42
C PRO A 25 -5.59 -14.55 -11.30
N LYS A 26 -6.39 -13.54 -11.66
CA LYS A 26 -7.06 -12.61 -10.72
C LYS A 26 -6.10 -11.87 -9.78
N THR A 27 -4.91 -11.50 -10.26
CA THR A 27 -3.95 -10.73 -9.46
C THR A 27 -3.43 -9.50 -10.21
N VAL A 28 -3.34 -8.38 -9.49
CA VAL A 28 -2.77 -7.11 -9.95
C VAL A 28 -1.55 -6.80 -9.10
N ALA A 29 -0.42 -6.43 -9.70
CA ALA A 29 0.77 -6.04 -8.95
C ALA A 29 1.32 -4.68 -9.40
N PHE A 30 1.48 -3.77 -8.44
CA PHE A 30 2.07 -2.45 -8.61
C PHE A 30 3.57 -2.52 -8.30
N PHE A 31 4.40 -2.06 -9.24
CA PHE A 31 5.84 -1.92 -9.04
C PHE A 31 6.13 -0.55 -8.41
N HIS A 32 6.45 -0.54 -7.12
CA HIS A 32 6.63 0.69 -6.36
C HIS A 32 7.67 0.54 -5.21
N PRO A 33 8.98 0.45 -5.51
CA PRO A 33 10.01 0.05 -4.53
C PRO A 33 10.24 1.00 -3.33
N TYR A 34 9.58 2.15 -3.28
CA TYR A 34 9.69 3.19 -2.24
C TYR A 34 8.32 3.67 -1.74
N CYS A 35 7.35 2.76 -1.64
CA CYS A 35 5.95 3.06 -1.27
C CYS A 35 5.79 3.72 0.11
N ASN A 36 6.79 3.59 0.99
CA ASN A 36 6.79 4.15 2.35
C ASN A 36 7.36 5.59 2.43
N ALA A 37 7.80 6.22 1.33
CA ALA A 37 8.54 7.48 1.39
C ALA A 37 7.69 8.77 1.65
N GLY A 38 6.35 8.68 1.59
CA GLY A 38 5.42 9.73 2.04
C GLY A 38 5.25 10.97 1.14
N GLY A 39 5.60 10.85 -0.14
CA GLY A 39 5.40 11.84 -1.20
C GLY A 39 4.14 11.63 -2.06
N GLY A 40 4.01 12.45 -3.10
CA GLY A 40 2.82 12.48 -3.96
C GLY A 40 2.70 11.32 -4.96
N GLY A 41 3.76 10.55 -5.22
CA GLY A 41 3.68 9.36 -6.09
C GLY A 41 3.00 8.20 -5.36
N GLU A 42 3.34 8.06 -4.08
CA GLU A 42 2.79 7.12 -3.13
C GLU A 42 1.30 7.40 -2.89
N ARG A 43 0.88 8.68 -2.83
CA ARG A 43 -0.55 9.05 -2.80
C ARG A 43 -1.32 8.50 -4.00
N VAL A 44 -0.77 8.58 -5.23
CA VAL A 44 -1.43 8.00 -6.42
C VAL A 44 -1.47 6.47 -6.34
N LEU A 45 -0.41 5.81 -5.86
CA LEU A 45 -0.40 4.36 -5.62
C LEU A 45 -1.54 3.96 -4.67
N TRP A 46 -1.68 4.63 -3.54
CA TRP A 46 -2.66 4.28 -2.51
C TRP A 46 -4.09 4.59 -2.96
N CYS A 47 -4.34 5.73 -3.62
CA CYS A 47 -5.64 5.98 -4.25
C CYS A 47 -5.95 4.91 -5.29
N ALA A 48 -5.03 4.62 -6.23
CA ALA A 48 -5.26 3.61 -7.27
C ALA A 48 -5.54 2.22 -6.68
N LEU A 49 -4.90 1.85 -5.58
CA LEU A 49 -5.20 0.62 -4.85
C LEU A 49 -6.61 0.68 -4.23
N ARG A 50 -7.02 1.78 -3.60
CA ARG A 50 -8.39 1.95 -3.07
C ARG A 50 -9.44 1.85 -4.17
N THR A 51 -9.28 2.61 -5.26
CA THR A 51 -10.17 2.59 -6.43
C THR A 51 -10.33 1.17 -6.97
N MET A 52 -9.21 0.44 -7.08
CA MET A 52 -9.21 -0.91 -7.63
C MET A 52 -9.78 -1.94 -6.64
N GLN A 53 -9.50 -1.83 -5.34
CA GLN A 53 -10.08 -2.67 -4.30
C GLN A 53 -11.61 -2.53 -4.26
N ASN A 54 -12.12 -1.31 -4.35
CA ASN A 54 -13.55 -1.03 -4.37
C ASN A 54 -14.22 -1.57 -5.64
N LYS A 55 -13.65 -1.28 -6.83
CA LYS A 55 -14.23 -1.68 -8.13
C LYS A 55 -14.05 -3.17 -8.46
N PHE A 56 -13.02 -3.84 -7.94
CA PHE A 56 -12.67 -5.22 -8.30
C PHE A 56 -12.26 -6.10 -7.09
N PRO A 57 -13.04 -6.16 -5.99
CA PRO A 57 -12.65 -6.81 -4.72
C PRO A 57 -12.33 -8.31 -4.82
N ALA A 58 -12.72 -8.95 -5.93
CA ALA A 58 -12.39 -10.34 -6.24
C ALA A 58 -10.97 -10.56 -6.80
N TYR A 59 -10.17 -9.51 -6.99
CA TYR A 59 -8.75 -9.58 -7.31
C TYR A 59 -7.89 -9.50 -6.05
N LYS A 60 -6.68 -10.07 -6.09
CA LYS A 60 -5.63 -9.80 -5.09
C LYS A 60 -4.62 -8.80 -5.63
N TYR A 61 -4.29 -7.82 -4.79
CA TYR A 61 -3.34 -6.74 -5.05
C TYR A 61 -1.99 -7.06 -4.43
N TYR A 62 -0.94 -6.70 -5.13
CA TYR A 62 0.44 -6.90 -4.69
C TYR A 62 1.22 -5.60 -4.89
N VAL A 63 2.04 -5.21 -3.91
CA VAL A 63 2.96 -4.07 -4.01
C VAL A 63 4.39 -4.58 -3.92
N TYR A 64 5.15 -4.43 -5.00
CA TYR A 64 6.59 -4.73 -4.96
C TYR A 64 7.33 -3.57 -4.30
N SER A 65 7.69 -3.75 -3.02
CA SER A 65 8.32 -2.74 -2.18
C SER A 65 9.71 -3.18 -1.74
N GLY A 66 10.66 -2.24 -1.66
CA GLY A 66 11.95 -2.47 -0.99
C GLY A 66 12.07 -1.78 0.36
N ASP A 67 10.96 -1.29 0.93
CA ASP A 67 10.87 -0.74 2.29
C ASP A 67 10.88 -1.87 3.32
N LEU A 68 11.98 -2.64 3.38
CA LEU A 68 12.16 -3.81 4.24
C LEU A 68 12.20 -3.46 5.75
N ASP A 69 12.28 -2.17 6.06
CA ASP A 69 12.29 -1.56 7.38
C ASP A 69 10.89 -1.28 7.96
N ALA A 70 9.81 -1.59 7.22
CA ALA A 70 8.43 -1.42 7.68
C ALA A 70 7.54 -2.62 7.36
N THR A 71 6.64 -2.95 8.29
CA THR A 71 5.58 -3.95 8.10
C THR A 71 4.48 -3.45 7.16
N LYS A 72 3.72 -4.39 6.58
CA LYS A 72 2.50 -4.12 5.80
C LYS A 72 1.56 -3.18 6.56
N GLU A 73 1.36 -3.44 7.83
CA GLU A 73 0.47 -2.70 8.73
C GLU A 73 0.97 -1.28 8.97
N GLN A 74 2.28 -1.09 9.18
CA GLN A 74 2.90 0.25 9.30
C GLN A 74 2.82 1.06 8.00
N ILE A 75 3.02 0.42 6.83
CA ILE A 75 2.92 1.11 5.53
C ILE A 75 1.47 1.56 5.26
N LEU A 76 0.48 0.69 5.51
CA LEU A 76 -0.95 1.02 5.36
C LEU A 76 -1.39 2.07 6.40
N LEU A 77 -0.93 1.99 7.65
CA LEU A 77 -1.19 3.02 8.67
C LEU A 77 -0.59 4.37 8.27
N LYS A 78 0.61 4.38 7.69
CA LYS A 78 1.23 5.62 7.19
C LYS A 78 0.50 6.19 5.99
N ALA A 79 -0.02 5.35 5.09
CA ALA A 79 -0.89 5.81 3.99
C ALA A 79 -2.15 6.52 4.53
N ARG A 80 -2.80 5.94 5.54
CA ARG A 80 -3.93 6.54 6.25
C ARG A 80 -3.55 7.87 6.92
N GLN A 81 -2.50 7.88 7.73
CA GLN A 81 -2.06 9.07 8.49
C GLN A 81 -1.52 10.20 7.60
N ARG A 82 -0.92 9.88 6.45
CA ARG A 82 -0.26 10.86 5.58
C ARG A 82 -1.15 11.42 4.47
N PHE A 83 -2.18 10.65 4.06
CA PHE A 83 -3.00 10.99 2.89
C PHE A 83 -4.51 10.80 3.10
N GLY A 84 -4.98 10.35 4.27
CA GLY A 84 -6.39 10.01 4.53
C GLY A 84 -6.86 8.67 3.94
N ILE A 85 -5.99 7.93 3.24
CA ILE A 85 -6.39 6.78 2.43
C ILE A 85 -6.43 5.51 3.28
N GLU A 86 -7.64 4.97 3.50
CA GLU A 86 -7.86 3.64 4.07
C GLU A 86 -7.98 2.58 2.96
N LEU A 87 -7.46 1.38 3.22
CA LEU A 87 -7.33 0.26 2.28
C LEU A 87 -7.72 -1.05 2.97
N ASP A 88 -8.26 -2.02 2.21
CA ASP A 88 -8.56 -3.36 2.72
C ASP A 88 -7.24 -4.16 2.90
N PRO A 89 -6.83 -4.53 4.13
CA PRO A 89 -5.59 -5.29 4.36
C PRO A 89 -5.69 -6.76 3.93
N THR A 90 -6.89 -7.29 3.65
CA THR A 90 -7.13 -8.73 3.40
C THR A 90 -6.85 -9.16 1.96
N ASN A 91 -6.92 -8.23 1.00
CA ASN A 91 -6.67 -8.50 -0.42
C ASN A 91 -5.44 -7.78 -1.00
N VAL A 92 -4.74 -6.92 -0.23
CA VAL A 92 -3.42 -6.35 -0.59
C VAL A 92 -2.28 -7.07 0.12
N GLU A 93 -1.19 -7.36 -0.61
CA GLU A 93 0.03 -7.99 -0.07
C GLU A 93 1.30 -7.28 -0.52
N PHE A 94 2.36 -7.39 0.28
CA PHE A 94 3.65 -6.78 -0.03
C PHE A 94 4.67 -7.85 -0.46
N VAL A 95 5.34 -7.60 -1.59
CA VAL A 95 6.38 -8.48 -2.13
C VAL A 95 7.75 -7.81 -1.91
N PRO A 96 8.54 -8.24 -0.91
CA PRO A 96 9.76 -7.54 -0.52
C PRO A 96 10.87 -7.69 -1.57
N LEU A 97 11.49 -6.57 -1.95
CA LEU A 97 12.58 -6.44 -2.92
C LEU A 97 13.89 -6.08 -2.22
N TYR A 98 14.88 -6.96 -2.31
CA TYR A 98 16.14 -6.83 -1.57
C TYR A 98 17.22 -6.15 -2.41
N LEU A 99 17.04 -6.12 -3.73
CA LEU A 99 17.93 -5.43 -4.66
C LEU A 99 17.57 -3.96 -4.89
N ARG A 100 16.67 -3.36 -4.08
CA ARG A 100 16.29 -1.92 -4.19
C ARG A 100 17.51 -1.00 -4.32
N ARG A 101 18.58 -1.30 -3.57
CA ARG A 101 19.80 -0.50 -3.59
C ARG A 101 20.39 -0.32 -4.99
N LEU A 102 20.21 -1.31 -5.88
CA LEU A 102 20.72 -1.25 -7.26
C LEU A 102 20.04 -0.20 -8.15
N VAL A 103 18.93 0.43 -7.73
CA VAL A 103 18.31 1.54 -8.48
C VAL A 103 18.57 2.92 -7.87
N GLU A 104 19.39 3.01 -6.81
CA GLU A 104 19.84 4.29 -6.24
C GLU A 104 20.76 5.04 -7.22
N ALA A 105 20.55 6.35 -7.37
CA ALA A 105 21.32 7.17 -8.31
C ALA A 105 22.79 7.32 -7.89
N ASP A 106 23.06 7.34 -6.59
CA ASP A 106 24.36 7.65 -5.99
C ASP A 106 25.42 6.58 -6.26
N LEU A 107 25.00 5.36 -6.61
CA LEU A 107 25.89 4.30 -7.12
C LEU A 107 26.45 4.62 -8.52
N TYR A 108 25.82 5.53 -9.27
CA TYR A 108 26.04 5.75 -10.70
C TYR A 108 26.20 7.24 -11.04
N PRO A 109 27.26 7.93 -10.56
CA PRO A 109 27.49 9.35 -10.85
C PRO A 109 27.72 9.67 -12.34
N HIS A 110 27.94 8.65 -13.17
CA HIS A 110 28.05 8.74 -14.63
C HIS A 110 27.13 7.71 -15.29
N PHE A 111 26.52 8.06 -16.43
CA PHE A 111 25.57 7.22 -17.17
C PHE A 111 24.36 6.73 -16.36
N THR A 112 23.97 7.49 -15.33
CA THR A 112 22.94 7.17 -14.33
C THR A 112 21.66 6.59 -14.95
N MET A 113 21.08 7.26 -15.96
CA MET A 113 19.81 6.85 -16.58
C MET A 113 19.85 5.45 -17.22
N ILE A 114 20.90 5.08 -17.96
CA ILE A 114 20.98 3.74 -18.57
C ILE A 114 21.27 2.67 -17.52
N ILE A 115 22.09 2.97 -16.51
CA ILE A 115 22.41 1.98 -15.47
C ILE A 115 21.19 1.76 -14.55
N GLN A 116 20.49 2.82 -14.11
CA GLN A 116 19.24 2.69 -13.36
C GLN A 116 18.14 2.00 -14.18
N ALA A 117 18.04 2.22 -15.49
CA ALA A 117 17.09 1.48 -16.33
C ALA A 117 17.43 -0.02 -16.41
N LEU A 118 18.72 -0.37 -16.56
CA LEU A 118 19.19 -1.77 -16.53
C LEU A 118 18.93 -2.42 -15.16
N MET A 119 19.26 -1.75 -14.06
CA MET A 119 19.05 -2.27 -12.72
C MET A 119 17.56 -2.30 -12.32
N GLY A 120 16.73 -1.40 -12.85
CA GLY A 120 15.27 -1.50 -12.77
C GLY A 120 14.74 -2.76 -13.47
N GLY A 121 15.38 -3.20 -14.55
CA GLY A 121 15.14 -4.51 -15.18
C GLY A 121 15.57 -5.70 -14.30
N VAL A 122 16.69 -5.59 -13.58
CA VAL A 122 17.15 -6.61 -12.61
C VAL A 122 16.20 -6.67 -11.40
N LEU A 123 15.76 -5.52 -10.89
CA LEU A 123 14.80 -5.42 -9.79
C LEU A 123 13.42 -5.94 -10.19
N ALA A 124 12.99 -5.70 -11.43
CA ALA A 124 11.79 -6.30 -12.01
C ALA A 124 11.93 -7.83 -12.21
N LEU A 125 13.14 -8.34 -12.45
CA LEU A 125 13.40 -9.78 -12.47
C LEU A 125 13.34 -10.40 -11.07
N GLU A 126 13.84 -9.72 -10.04
CA GLU A 126 13.64 -10.14 -8.64
C GLU A 126 12.14 -10.18 -8.30
N ALA A 127 11.43 -9.09 -8.59
CA ALA A 127 9.98 -8.98 -8.43
C ALA A 127 9.25 -10.15 -9.12
N LEU A 128 9.56 -10.43 -10.39
CA LEU A 128 8.94 -11.50 -11.15
C LEU A 128 9.25 -12.91 -10.61
N CYS A 129 10.49 -13.16 -10.18
CA CYS A 129 10.88 -14.45 -9.61
C CYS A 129 10.20 -14.71 -8.26
N ARG A 130 9.92 -13.66 -7.48
CA ARG A 130 9.14 -13.73 -6.24
C ARG A 130 7.65 -13.93 -6.51
N PHE A 131 7.06 -13.12 -7.41
CA PHE A 131 5.64 -13.18 -7.72
C PHE A 131 5.35 -12.80 -9.18
N ALA A 132 4.55 -13.60 -9.88
CA ALA A 132 4.16 -13.39 -11.28
C ALA A 132 2.64 -13.14 -11.39
N PRO A 133 2.20 -11.89 -11.64
CA PRO A 133 0.78 -11.50 -11.60
C PRO A 133 0.06 -11.77 -12.93
N GLU A 134 -1.26 -11.63 -12.97
CA GLU A 134 -1.98 -11.52 -14.26
C GLU A 134 -1.79 -10.13 -14.88
N ILE A 135 -1.91 -9.08 -14.05
CA ILE A 135 -1.77 -7.68 -14.42
C ILE A 135 -0.59 -7.08 -13.66
N PHE A 136 0.35 -6.48 -14.37
CA PHE A 136 1.49 -5.76 -13.83
C PHE A 136 1.38 -4.27 -14.18
N ILE A 137 1.59 -3.39 -13.20
CA ILE A 137 1.50 -1.95 -13.36
C ILE A 137 2.82 -1.33 -12.90
N ASP A 138 3.58 -0.73 -13.84
CA ASP A 138 4.69 0.15 -13.45
C ASP A 138 4.11 1.49 -12.97
N SER A 139 4.37 1.82 -11.70
CA SER A 139 3.93 3.05 -11.05
C SER A 139 5.10 3.94 -10.61
N MET A 140 6.33 3.60 -10.99
CA MET A 140 7.55 4.37 -10.69
C MET A 140 8.35 4.78 -11.93
N GLY A 141 8.05 4.20 -13.09
CA GLY A 141 8.69 4.56 -14.36
C GLY A 141 10.08 3.94 -14.53
N TYR A 142 10.23 2.67 -14.15
CA TYR A 142 11.43 1.86 -14.41
C TYR A 142 11.25 1.09 -15.73
N PRO A 143 11.64 1.65 -16.90
CA PRO A 143 11.09 1.21 -18.18
C PRO A 143 11.30 -0.26 -18.53
N LEU A 144 12.42 -0.86 -18.12
CA LEU A 144 12.69 -2.27 -18.41
C LEU A 144 11.85 -3.25 -17.59
N SER A 145 11.08 -2.78 -16.60
CA SER A 145 10.07 -3.58 -15.90
C SER A 145 8.99 -4.08 -16.87
N LEU A 146 8.55 -3.21 -17.77
CA LEU A 146 7.48 -3.45 -18.75
C LEU A 146 7.80 -4.66 -19.66
N PRO A 147 8.94 -4.72 -20.40
CA PRO A 147 9.28 -5.88 -21.22
C PRO A 147 9.63 -7.12 -20.38
N VAL A 148 10.20 -6.99 -19.18
CA VAL A 148 10.48 -8.14 -18.29
C VAL A 148 9.20 -8.90 -17.95
N PHE A 149 8.18 -8.20 -17.43
CA PHE A 149 6.90 -8.85 -17.12
C PHE A 149 6.15 -9.27 -18.38
N ARG A 150 6.14 -8.46 -19.44
CA ARG A 150 5.43 -8.76 -20.69
C ARG A 150 5.96 -10.01 -21.41
N ILE A 151 7.28 -10.15 -21.52
CA ILE A 151 7.92 -11.20 -22.33
C ILE A 151 8.08 -12.49 -21.53
N LEU A 152 8.64 -12.40 -20.31
CA LEU A 152 9.04 -13.57 -19.55
C LEU A 152 7.86 -14.28 -18.88
N SER A 153 6.90 -13.52 -18.34
CA SER A 153 5.72 -14.07 -17.64
C SER A 153 4.44 -14.05 -18.48
N GLY A 154 4.39 -13.28 -19.57
CA GLY A 154 3.15 -13.06 -20.32
C GLY A 154 2.09 -12.28 -19.53
N SER A 155 2.49 -11.44 -18.58
CA SER A 155 1.58 -10.52 -17.87
C SER A 155 0.87 -9.57 -18.85
N ARG A 156 -0.30 -9.08 -18.46
CA ARG A 156 -0.87 -7.86 -19.02
C ARG A 156 -0.17 -6.69 -18.36
N VAL A 157 0.47 -5.82 -19.14
CA VAL A 157 1.32 -4.74 -18.61
C VAL A 157 0.67 -3.38 -18.84
N ALA A 158 0.58 -2.56 -17.79
CA ALA A 158 0.24 -1.15 -17.85
C ALA A 158 1.38 -0.29 -17.31
N ALA A 159 1.40 0.99 -17.68
CA ALA A 159 2.30 1.99 -17.11
C ALA A 159 1.49 3.23 -16.70
N TYR A 160 1.71 3.72 -15.48
CA TYR A 160 1.29 5.05 -15.05
C TYR A 160 2.54 5.93 -14.93
N VAL A 161 2.69 6.91 -15.82
CA VAL A 161 3.90 7.74 -15.89
C VAL A 161 3.69 9.07 -15.17
N HIS A 162 4.36 9.24 -14.04
CA HIS A 162 4.47 10.53 -13.32
C HIS A 162 5.49 11.47 -13.97
N TYR A 163 6.59 10.92 -14.48
CA TYR A 163 7.67 11.64 -15.14
C TYR A 163 8.33 10.74 -16.19
N PRO A 164 8.54 11.20 -17.44
CA PRO A 164 9.27 10.42 -18.44
C PRO A 164 10.75 10.24 -18.05
N THR A 165 11.27 9.01 -18.07
CA THR A 165 12.69 8.72 -17.74
C THR A 165 13.67 9.51 -18.63
N ILE A 166 13.22 9.93 -19.82
CA ILE A 166 13.79 11.00 -20.63
C ILE A 166 12.65 11.79 -21.28
N SER A 167 12.75 13.12 -21.34
CA SER A 167 11.78 14.00 -22.02
C SER A 167 12.35 14.61 -23.31
N CYS A 168 11.49 15.22 -24.12
CA CYS A 168 11.94 15.98 -25.30
C CYS A 168 12.70 17.25 -24.89
N ASP A 169 12.29 17.88 -23.80
CA ASP A 169 12.92 19.10 -23.28
C ASP A 169 14.36 18.82 -22.81
N MET A 170 14.65 17.61 -22.29
CA MET A 170 16.03 17.17 -21.98
C MET A 170 16.92 17.03 -23.23
N LEU A 171 16.35 16.63 -24.38
CA LEU A 171 17.07 16.59 -25.65
C LEU A 171 17.33 18.02 -26.15
N GLU A 172 16.33 18.90 -26.03
CA GLU A 172 16.43 20.30 -26.43
C GLU A 172 17.46 21.07 -25.61
N VAL A 173 17.47 20.95 -24.28
CA VAL A 173 18.46 21.60 -23.39
C VAL A 173 19.91 21.24 -23.75
N VAL A 174 20.17 19.98 -24.13
CA VAL A 174 21.50 19.55 -24.57
C VAL A 174 21.81 20.05 -25.98
N GLN A 175 20.81 20.07 -26.89
CA GLN A 175 20.98 20.57 -28.25
C GLN A 175 21.17 22.10 -28.31
N SER A 176 20.47 22.85 -27.46
CA SER A 176 20.63 24.30 -27.25
C SER A 176 21.83 24.65 -26.37
N ARG A 177 22.51 23.63 -25.80
CA ARG A 177 23.68 23.75 -24.92
C ARG A 177 23.43 24.64 -23.69
N LYS A 178 22.20 24.67 -23.17
CA LYS A 178 21.82 25.47 -22.00
C LYS A 178 22.27 24.78 -20.70
N GLU A 179 22.82 25.55 -19.76
CA GLU A 179 23.13 25.05 -18.42
C GLU A 179 21.85 24.84 -17.59
N THR A 180 21.74 23.70 -16.93
CA THR A 180 20.64 23.36 -16.00
C THR A 180 21.12 22.33 -14.97
N PHE A 181 20.30 22.02 -13.95
CA PHE A 181 20.60 20.98 -12.95
C PHE A 181 20.94 19.60 -13.56
N ASN A 182 20.42 19.28 -14.75
CA ASN A 182 20.72 18.03 -15.45
C ASN A 182 21.74 18.19 -16.60
N ASN A 183 22.25 19.40 -16.85
CA ASN A 183 23.22 19.70 -17.90
C ASN A 183 24.27 20.72 -17.42
N SER A 184 25.38 20.21 -16.87
CA SER A 184 26.44 21.02 -16.25
C SER A 184 27.21 21.90 -17.24
N THR A 185 27.78 22.99 -16.70
CA THR A 185 28.60 24.01 -17.37
C THR A 185 29.62 23.41 -18.34
N ILE A 186 30.36 22.38 -17.92
CA ILE A 186 31.42 21.72 -18.70
C ILE A 186 30.85 21.08 -19.99
N ILE A 187 29.65 20.50 -19.92
CA ILE A 187 29.00 19.88 -21.08
C ILE A 187 28.41 20.96 -21.98
N ALA A 188 27.73 21.96 -21.40
CA ALA A 188 27.18 23.12 -22.11
C ALA A 188 28.26 23.87 -22.91
N GLN A 189 29.39 24.20 -22.28
CA GLN A 189 30.51 24.91 -22.91
C GLN A 189 31.28 24.06 -23.94
N SER A 190 31.25 22.73 -23.85
CA SER A 190 31.93 21.84 -24.80
C SER A 190 31.02 21.30 -25.90
N HIS A 191 31.28 21.73 -27.15
CA HIS A 191 30.56 21.27 -28.33
C HIS A 191 30.68 19.75 -28.56
N VAL A 192 31.82 19.14 -28.20
CA VAL A 192 32.04 17.69 -28.35
C VAL A 192 31.27 16.90 -27.29
N LEU A 193 31.31 17.34 -26.02
CA LEU A 193 30.56 16.67 -24.95
C LEU A 193 29.05 16.81 -25.13
N SER A 194 28.58 17.97 -25.60
CA SER A 194 27.17 18.16 -25.99
C SER A 194 26.73 17.18 -27.09
N ILE A 195 27.53 16.98 -28.16
CA ILE A 195 27.24 15.97 -29.19
C ILE A 195 27.20 14.56 -28.61
N LEU A 196 28.19 14.17 -27.79
CA LEU A 196 28.26 12.83 -27.19
C LEU A 196 27.07 12.56 -26.27
N LYS A 197 26.67 13.55 -25.44
CA LYS A 197 25.47 13.46 -24.60
C LYS A 197 24.19 13.38 -25.42
N LEU A 198 24.08 14.14 -26.51
CA LEU A 198 22.92 14.09 -27.41
C LEU A 198 22.79 12.74 -28.13
N ILE A 199 23.91 12.13 -28.54
CA ILE A 199 23.94 10.76 -29.08
C ILE A 199 23.48 9.75 -28.02
N TYR A 200 24.03 9.83 -26.80
CA TYR A 200 23.64 8.99 -25.68
C TYR A 200 22.14 9.11 -25.35
N TYR A 201 21.61 10.33 -25.25
CA TYR A 201 20.18 10.58 -25.03
C TYR A 201 19.30 10.06 -26.16
N ARG A 202 19.70 10.19 -27.44
CA ARG A 202 18.97 9.62 -28.58
C ARG A 202 18.96 8.08 -28.56
N LEU A 203 20.08 7.44 -28.20
CA LEU A 203 20.15 5.99 -28.03
C LEU A 203 19.28 5.51 -26.86
N PHE A 204 19.35 6.19 -25.71
CA PHE A 204 18.51 5.88 -24.55
C PHE A 204 17.02 6.09 -24.84
N SER A 205 16.66 7.15 -25.56
CA SER A 205 15.30 7.40 -26.04
C SER A 205 14.77 6.27 -26.92
N HIS A 206 15.62 5.67 -27.77
CA HIS A 206 15.25 4.50 -28.57
C HIS A 206 15.03 3.25 -27.71
N CYS A 207 15.84 3.03 -26.67
CA CYS A 207 15.60 1.96 -25.68
C CYS A 207 14.31 2.19 -24.88
N TYR A 208 14.00 3.44 -24.52
CA TYR A 208 12.77 3.83 -23.82
C TYR A 208 11.52 3.61 -24.70
N TRP A 209 11.60 3.92 -25.99
CA TRP A 209 10.59 3.60 -27.01
C TRP A 209 10.35 2.09 -27.15
N LEU A 210 11.41 1.27 -27.22
CA LEU A 210 11.29 -0.19 -27.24
C LEU A 210 10.61 -0.74 -25.98
N ALA A 211 10.91 -0.17 -24.81
CA ALA A 211 10.30 -0.57 -23.55
C ALA A 211 8.81 -0.16 -23.47
N GLY A 212 8.46 1.06 -23.88
CA GLY A 212 7.09 1.57 -23.91
C GLY A 212 6.12 0.81 -24.84
N LYS A 213 6.65 0.07 -25.81
CA LYS A 213 5.89 -0.88 -26.64
C LYS A 213 5.45 -2.15 -25.92
N ALA A 214 6.03 -2.47 -24.75
CA ALA A 214 5.61 -3.62 -23.96
C ALA A 214 4.32 -3.36 -23.17
N ALA A 215 4.02 -2.09 -22.86
CA ALA A 215 2.78 -1.69 -22.22
C ALA A 215 1.57 -1.82 -23.16
N GLN A 216 0.42 -2.18 -22.61
CA GLN A 216 -0.85 -2.34 -23.32
C GLN A 216 -1.84 -1.21 -22.97
N VAL A 217 -1.72 -0.65 -21.78
CA VAL A 217 -2.40 0.58 -21.32
C VAL A 217 -1.32 1.55 -20.88
N VAL A 218 -1.43 2.82 -21.28
CA VAL A 218 -0.47 3.87 -20.92
C VAL A 218 -1.26 5.06 -20.37
N MET A 219 -1.12 5.30 -19.07
CA MET A 219 -1.72 6.41 -18.35
C MET A 219 -0.66 7.44 -18.00
N VAL A 220 -1.03 8.72 -18.00
CA VAL A 220 -0.14 9.84 -17.65
C VAL A 220 -0.84 10.85 -16.74
N ASN A 221 -0.07 11.51 -15.88
CA ASN A 221 -0.56 12.49 -14.91
C ASN A 221 -0.98 13.87 -15.49
N GLY A 222 -0.85 14.11 -16.80
CA GLY A 222 -1.21 15.39 -17.42
C GLY A 222 -0.76 15.52 -18.87
N ARG A 223 -1.18 16.60 -19.53
CA ARG A 223 -0.90 16.90 -20.95
C ARG A 223 0.58 17.09 -21.24
N TRP A 224 1.35 17.66 -20.30
CA TRP A 224 2.81 17.81 -20.47
C TRP A 224 3.49 16.43 -20.60
N THR A 225 3.18 15.51 -19.68
CA THR A 225 3.67 14.12 -19.74
C THR A 225 3.10 13.38 -20.95
N GLN A 226 1.82 13.61 -21.30
CA GLN A 226 1.20 13.04 -22.50
C GLN A 226 1.98 13.43 -23.76
N ARG A 227 2.36 14.71 -23.93
CA ARG A 227 3.14 15.22 -25.06
C ARG A 227 4.45 14.45 -25.22
N HIS A 228 5.18 14.24 -24.12
CA HIS A 228 6.46 13.55 -24.14
C HIS A 228 6.33 12.05 -24.43
N ILE A 229 5.39 11.36 -23.79
CA ILE A 229 5.19 9.92 -23.99
C ILE A 229 4.62 9.64 -25.39
N THR A 230 3.67 10.45 -25.87
CA THR A 230 3.16 10.43 -27.26
C THR A 230 4.30 10.54 -28.27
N SER A 231 5.21 11.52 -28.08
CA SER A 231 6.36 11.72 -28.97
C SER A 231 7.36 10.56 -28.88
N ILE A 232 7.85 10.26 -27.68
CA ILE A 232 9.01 9.38 -27.49
C ILE A 232 8.65 7.91 -27.64
N TRP A 233 7.48 7.46 -27.16
CA TRP A 233 7.00 6.09 -27.40
C TRP A 233 6.29 5.95 -28.75
N SER A 234 6.06 7.06 -29.45
CA SER A 234 5.36 7.12 -30.76
C SER A 234 3.97 6.48 -30.72
N ARG A 235 3.23 6.75 -29.63
CA ARG A 235 1.90 6.21 -29.34
C ARG A 235 0.84 7.31 -29.42
N LYS A 236 -0.41 6.94 -29.67
CA LYS A 236 -1.58 7.85 -29.63
C LYS A 236 -2.62 7.43 -28.59
N ASP A 237 -2.52 6.19 -28.13
CA ASP A 237 -3.29 5.54 -27.07
C ASP A 237 -2.64 5.83 -25.71
N VAL A 238 -2.62 7.11 -25.32
CA VAL A 238 -2.05 7.60 -24.06
C VAL A 238 -3.13 8.40 -23.32
N GLU A 239 -3.70 7.80 -22.28
CA GLU A 239 -4.83 8.35 -21.53
C GLU A 239 -4.34 9.26 -20.39
N ILE A 240 -5.02 10.39 -20.16
CA ILE A 240 -4.73 11.25 -19.01
C ILE A 240 -5.57 10.77 -17.83
N VAL A 241 -4.90 10.47 -16.73
CA VAL A 241 -5.51 10.20 -15.43
C VAL A 241 -4.80 11.12 -14.43
N TYR A 242 -5.43 12.26 -14.14
CA TYR A 242 -4.86 13.29 -13.28
C TYR A 242 -4.62 12.75 -11.85
N PRO A 243 -3.55 13.18 -11.14
CA PRO A 243 -3.33 12.77 -9.76
C PRO A 243 -4.49 13.18 -8.83
N PRO A 244 -4.97 12.28 -7.95
CA PRO A 244 -6.03 12.57 -6.99
C PRO A 244 -5.52 13.56 -5.94
N CYS A 245 -5.98 14.81 -6.03
CA CYS A 245 -5.66 15.88 -5.10
C CYS A 245 -6.71 15.94 -3.98
N ASP A 246 -6.31 16.37 -2.78
CA ASP A 246 -7.19 16.45 -1.60
C ASP A 246 -8.06 17.72 -1.63
N VAL A 247 -8.78 17.89 -2.74
CA VAL A 247 -9.54 19.12 -3.03
C VAL A 247 -10.60 19.36 -1.97
N GLU A 248 -11.27 18.33 -1.47
CA GLU A 248 -12.32 18.45 -0.46
C GLU A 248 -11.79 19.01 0.87
N SER A 249 -10.67 18.49 1.39
CA SER A 249 -10.12 18.97 2.66
C SER A 249 -9.61 20.40 2.55
N PHE A 250 -8.88 20.76 1.49
CA PHE A 250 -8.38 22.13 1.31
C PHE A 250 -9.50 23.15 0.99
N LEU A 251 -10.62 22.73 0.38
CA LEU A 251 -11.80 23.59 0.19
C LEU A 251 -12.46 24.01 1.51
N SER A 252 -12.33 23.22 2.58
CA SER A 252 -12.86 23.56 3.91
C SER A 252 -12.13 24.72 4.60
N ILE A 253 -10.98 25.16 4.08
CA ILE A 253 -10.21 26.27 4.66
C ILE A 253 -10.96 27.60 4.44
N GLU A 254 -11.39 28.20 5.55
CA GLU A 254 -11.75 29.61 5.64
C GLU A 254 -10.48 30.46 5.55
N SER A 255 -10.42 31.38 4.60
CA SER A 255 -9.24 32.23 4.38
C SER A 255 -9.33 33.52 5.20
N SER A 256 -8.34 33.73 6.05
CA SER A 256 -8.10 34.98 6.78
C SER A 256 -7.20 35.96 6.01
N ALA A 257 -6.77 35.60 4.80
CA ALA A 257 -5.69 36.27 4.09
C ALA A 257 -5.97 37.73 3.70
N GLU A 258 -7.19 38.08 3.29
CA GLU A 258 -7.54 39.49 3.01
C GLU A 258 -7.57 40.31 4.30
N ASN A 259 -8.22 39.83 5.36
CA ASN A 259 -8.28 40.52 6.65
C ASN A 259 -6.87 40.80 7.20
N LEU A 260 -5.99 39.78 7.21
CA LEU A 260 -4.60 39.94 7.64
C LEU A 260 -3.79 40.87 6.74
N PHE A 261 -4.02 40.85 5.42
CA PHE A 261 -3.39 41.77 4.48
C PHE A 261 -3.85 43.22 4.68
N GLU A 262 -5.14 43.44 4.97
CA GLU A 262 -5.69 44.76 5.25
C GLU A 262 -5.29 45.29 6.64
N GLU A 263 -5.28 44.46 7.68
CA GLU A 263 -4.88 44.84 9.03
C GLU A 263 -3.36 45.06 9.14
N SER A 264 -2.56 44.05 8.78
CA SER A 264 -1.13 44.04 9.07
C SER A 264 -0.27 44.68 7.96
N LYS A 265 -0.84 44.97 6.79
CA LYS A 265 -0.14 45.45 5.58
C LYS A 265 1.04 44.57 5.15
N VAL A 266 1.00 43.26 5.42
CA VAL A 266 2.03 42.30 4.98
C VAL A 266 1.50 41.43 3.84
N VAL A 267 2.19 41.45 2.70
CA VAL A 267 1.99 40.50 1.60
C VAL A 267 2.57 39.14 2.03
N ARG A 268 1.70 38.20 2.39
CA ARG A 268 2.07 36.84 2.76
C ARG A 268 2.13 35.93 1.53
N LEU A 269 3.35 35.53 1.17
CA LEU A 269 3.67 34.56 0.14
C LEU A 269 3.91 33.18 0.79
N LEU A 270 3.51 32.08 0.14
CA LEU A 270 3.82 30.73 0.60
C LEU A 270 4.28 29.84 -0.57
N SER A 271 5.41 29.17 -0.39
CA SER A 271 5.92 28.13 -1.31
C SER A 271 5.72 26.75 -0.71
N LEU A 272 5.10 25.85 -1.48
CA LEU A 272 4.74 24.49 -1.06
C LEU A 272 5.45 23.42 -1.91
N GLY A 273 6.41 22.70 -1.32
CA GLY A 273 7.10 21.61 -2.00
C GLY A 273 8.26 20.99 -1.21
N GLN A 274 8.78 19.86 -1.68
CA GLN A 274 9.99 19.24 -1.09
C GLN A 274 11.24 20.08 -1.40
N ILE A 275 12.22 20.14 -0.49
CA ILE A 275 13.41 21.02 -0.61
C ILE A 275 14.42 20.48 -1.63
N ARG A 276 14.13 20.67 -2.92
CA ARG A 276 14.85 20.07 -4.05
C ARG A 276 15.48 21.10 -5.00
N PRO A 277 16.52 20.73 -5.79
CA PRO A 277 17.12 21.61 -6.79
C PRO A 277 16.14 22.09 -7.86
N GLU A 278 15.37 21.17 -8.45
CA GLU A 278 14.44 21.42 -9.55
C GLU A 278 13.30 22.37 -9.16
N LYS A 279 12.96 22.45 -7.87
CA LYS A 279 11.95 23.38 -7.32
C LYS A 279 12.39 24.85 -7.33
N ASN A 280 13.64 25.14 -7.66
CA ASN A 280 14.18 26.50 -7.85
C ASN A 280 13.81 27.50 -6.72
N HIS A 281 14.14 27.12 -5.49
CA HIS A 281 13.92 27.96 -4.31
C HIS A 281 14.75 29.26 -4.31
N ARG A 282 15.89 29.32 -5.03
CA ARG A 282 16.70 30.54 -5.15
C ARG A 282 15.93 31.67 -5.83
N LEU A 283 15.24 31.37 -6.93
CA LEU A 283 14.37 32.34 -7.61
C LEU A 283 13.26 32.89 -6.68
N GLN A 284 12.75 32.09 -5.73
CA GLN A 284 11.75 32.57 -4.76
C GLN A 284 12.32 33.64 -3.81
N LEU A 285 13.57 33.46 -3.37
CA LEU A 285 14.31 34.43 -2.55
C LEU A 285 14.64 35.70 -3.36
N GLU A 286 15.08 35.55 -4.61
CA GLU A 286 15.35 36.66 -5.52
C GLU A 286 14.08 37.47 -5.85
N ILE A 287 12.92 36.82 -5.96
CA ILE A 287 11.62 37.48 -6.12
C ILE A 287 11.30 38.32 -4.87
N VAL A 288 11.45 37.77 -3.66
CA VAL A 288 11.24 38.51 -2.39
C VAL A 288 12.13 39.76 -2.29
N GLU A 289 13.42 39.64 -2.61
CA GLU A 289 14.36 40.78 -2.70
C GLU A 289 13.80 41.87 -3.62
N SER A 290 13.46 41.51 -4.85
CA SER A 290 13.05 42.48 -5.86
C SER A 290 11.67 43.13 -5.61
N VAL A 291 10.73 42.47 -4.90
CA VAL A 291 9.44 43.08 -4.51
C VAL A 291 9.49 43.86 -3.19
N LYS A 292 10.45 43.59 -2.29
CA LYS A 292 10.57 44.21 -0.96
C LYS A 292 10.59 45.75 -1.03
N THR A 293 11.40 46.32 -1.91
CA THR A 293 11.48 47.80 -2.05
C THR A 293 10.25 48.41 -2.76
N PRO A 294 9.75 47.86 -3.89
CA PRO A 294 8.50 48.31 -4.50
C PRO A 294 7.27 48.25 -3.58
N LEU A 295 7.09 47.17 -2.81
CA LEU A 295 5.97 47.03 -1.86
C LEU A 295 6.08 48.04 -0.71
N LYS A 296 7.29 48.23 -0.15
CA LYS A 296 7.53 49.19 0.94
C LYS A 296 7.26 50.63 0.52
N LYS A 297 7.48 50.99 -0.75
CA LYS A 297 7.06 52.27 -1.34
C LYS A 297 5.55 52.45 -1.46
N LYS A 298 4.78 51.35 -1.52
CA LYS A 298 3.30 51.34 -1.51
C LYS A 298 2.70 51.19 -0.11
N GLY A 299 3.52 51.16 0.94
CA GLY A 299 3.07 51.01 2.33
C GLY A 299 2.86 49.57 2.81
N PHE A 300 3.38 48.57 2.08
CA PHE A 300 3.27 47.16 2.44
C PHE A 300 4.65 46.53 2.72
N ASP A 301 4.73 45.57 3.63
CA ASP A 301 5.89 44.69 3.78
C ASP A 301 5.62 43.31 3.11
N VAL A 302 6.62 42.44 3.04
CA VAL A 302 6.52 41.11 2.42
C VAL A 302 7.10 40.02 3.32
N LYS A 303 6.45 38.86 3.38
CA LYS A 303 7.00 37.64 3.98
C LYS A 303 6.77 36.43 3.06
N LEU A 304 7.76 35.55 3.00
CA LEU A 304 7.70 34.27 2.29
C LEU A 304 7.86 33.12 3.29
N GLY A 305 6.79 32.33 3.47
CA GLY A 305 6.91 31.00 4.05
C GLY A 305 7.42 30.01 3.02
N ILE A 306 8.42 29.20 3.36
CA ILE A 306 8.85 28.04 2.57
C ILE A 306 8.49 26.79 3.38
N ALA A 307 7.35 26.17 3.08
CA ALA A 307 6.87 24.98 3.77
C ALA A 307 7.14 23.72 2.94
N GLY A 308 7.90 22.78 3.53
CA GLY A 308 8.49 21.73 2.71
C GLY A 308 9.02 20.50 3.42
N GLY A 309 8.95 19.38 2.71
CA GLY A 309 9.53 18.11 3.12
C GLY A 309 11.06 18.09 2.97
N CYS A 310 11.76 17.75 4.04
CA CYS A 310 13.21 17.60 4.11
C CYS A 310 13.51 16.16 4.56
N ARG A 311 13.94 15.30 3.63
CA ARG A 311 13.92 13.83 3.77
C ARG A 311 15.30 13.20 4.03
N ASN A 312 16.37 13.83 3.55
CA ASN A 312 17.74 13.33 3.65
C ASN A 312 18.72 14.48 3.93
N ASP A 313 20.00 14.17 4.11
CA ASP A 313 21.00 15.18 4.45
C ASP A 313 21.31 16.16 3.30
N ASP A 314 20.98 15.82 2.04
CA ASP A 314 21.04 16.78 0.93
C ASP A 314 19.94 17.83 0.97
N ASP A 315 18.72 17.45 1.38
CA ASP A 315 17.64 18.40 1.62
C ASP A 315 18.02 19.32 2.80
N LYS A 316 18.64 18.79 3.86
CA LYS A 316 19.16 19.59 4.99
C LYS A 316 20.26 20.57 4.56
N ARG A 317 21.28 20.11 3.83
CA ARG A 317 22.34 20.97 3.28
C ARG A 317 21.76 22.13 2.47
N ARG A 318 20.76 21.84 1.64
CA ARG A 318 20.09 22.84 0.79
C ARG A 318 19.29 23.88 1.58
N VAL A 319 18.71 23.52 2.72
CA VAL A 319 18.10 24.51 3.63
C VAL A 319 19.15 25.51 4.11
N GLU A 320 20.31 25.05 4.58
CA GLU A 320 21.35 25.95 5.09
C GLU A 320 21.99 26.79 3.97
N GLU A 321 22.15 26.24 2.76
CA GLU A 321 22.52 26.99 1.55
C GLU A 321 21.50 28.11 1.21
N LEU A 322 20.20 27.83 1.36
CA LEU A 322 19.13 28.80 1.07
C LEU A 322 19.02 29.87 2.16
N LYS A 323 19.19 29.53 3.44
CA LYS A 323 19.28 30.51 4.54
C LYS A 323 20.44 31.47 4.32
N LYS A 324 21.64 30.95 4.06
CA LYS A 324 22.82 31.76 3.77
C LYS A 324 22.61 32.65 2.54
N TYR A 325 21.88 32.19 1.53
CA TYR A 325 21.55 33.04 0.38
C TYR A 325 20.50 34.12 0.71
N ALA A 326 19.56 33.87 1.63
CA ALA A 326 18.65 34.89 2.15
C ALA A 326 19.38 35.98 2.99
N GLU A 327 20.45 35.60 3.70
CA GLU A 327 21.38 36.52 4.37
C GLU A 327 22.16 37.36 3.36
N GLU A 328 22.74 36.73 2.33
CA GLU A 328 23.45 37.41 1.23
C GLU A 328 22.57 38.40 0.46
N LEU A 329 21.26 38.14 0.37
CA LEU A 329 20.26 39.03 -0.24
C LEU A 329 19.66 40.07 0.75
N GLY A 330 19.99 40.03 2.03
CA GLY A 330 19.45 40.98 3.03
C GLY A 330 17.94 40.82 3.29
N ILE A 331 17.41 39.60 3.22
CA ILE A 331 15.98 39.28 3.35
C ILE A 331 15.65 38.26 4.45
N THR A 332 16.59 37.91 5.33
CA THR A 332 16.40 36.89 6.39
C THR A 332 15.13 37.11 7.25
N GLU A 333 14.81 38.36 7.60
CA GLU A 333 13.60 38.71 8.37
C GLU A 333 12.28 38.50 7.59
N ASN A 334 12.37 38.45 6.26
CA ASN A 334 11.25 38.28 5.33
C ASN A 334 11.03 36.81 4.90
N VAL A 335 11.81 35.83 5.41
CA VAL A 335 11.74 34.43 4.96
C VAL A 335 11.66 33.46 6.15
N ASP A 336 10.55 32.74 6.25
CA ASP A 336 10.27 31.78 7.32
C ASP A 336 10.30 30.33 6.77
N PHE A 337 11.11 29.44 7.36
CA PHE A 337 11.29 28.06 6.89
C PHE A 337 10.46 27.06 7.72
N HIS A 338 9.37 26.53 7.13
CA HIS A 338 8.42 25.63 7.78
C HIS A 338 8.68 24.16 7.37
N LEU A 339 9.79 23.61 7.85
CA LEU A 339 10.26 22.28 7.45
C LEU A 339 9.49 21.15 8.15
N ASN A 340 9.06 20.15 7.39
CA ASN A 340 8.40 18.93 7.89
C ASN A 340 7.19 19.17 8.81
N ILE A 341 6.45 20.29 8.63
CA ILE A 341 5.31 20.63 9.49
C ILE A 341 4.16 19.59 9.44
N PRO A 342 3.40 19.42 10.53
CA PRO A 342 2.14 18.68 10.55
C PRO A 342 1.11 19.23 9.55
N TYR A 343 0.19 18.38 9.11
CA TYR A 343 -0.84 18.73 8.12
C TYR A 343 -1.80 19.81 8.63
N GLU A 344 -2.20 19.76 9.90
CA GLU A 344 -3.00 20.79 10.58
C GLU A 344 -2.31 22.17 10.58
N ASN A 345 -0.99 22.20 10.79
CA ASN A 345 -0.21 23.44 10.75
C ASN A 345 -0.05 23.99 9.32
N LEU A 346 -0.07 23.13 8.30
CA LEU A 346 -0.09 23.54 6.89
C LEU A 346 -1.40 24.25 6.55
N PHE A 347 -2.55 23.77 7.06
CA PHE A 347 -3.84 24.46 6.90
C PHE A 347 -3.80 25.85 7.56
N ALA A 348 -3.20 25.95 8.75
CA ALA A 348 -3.05 27.22 9.44
C ALA A 348 -2.21 28.23 8.64
N GLU A 349 -1.09 27.84 8.00
CA GLU A 349 -0.32 28.79 7.18
C GLU A 349 -0.97 29.10 5.83
N LEU A 350 -1.66 28.13 5.21
CA LEU A 350 -2.45 28.37 4.00
C LEU A 350 -3.59 29.37 4.24
N SER A 351 -4.32 29.24 5.34
CA SER A 351 -5.42 30.16 5.72
C SER A 351 -4.99 31.63 5.87
N LYS A 352 -3.68 31.89 6.06
CA LYS A 352 -3.10 33.24 6.21
C LYS A 352 -2.46 33.76 4.93
N THR A 353 -2.39 32.94 3.87
CA THR A 353 -1.57 33.20 2.68
C THR A 353 -2.37 33.95 1.62
N LEU A 354 -1.83 35.09 1.16
CA LEU A 354 -2.44 35.86 0.08
C LEU A 354 -2.12 35.24 -1.29
N ILE A 355 -0.86 34.86 -1.51
CA ILE A 355 -0.33 34.36 -2.79
C ILE A 355 0.49 33.09 -2.56
N SER A 356 0.19 32.00 -3.26
CA SER A 356 1.06 30.81 -3.28
C SER A 356 1.97 30.83 -4.50
N ILE A 357 3.27 30.65 -4.30
CA ILE A 357 4.31 30.78 -5.34
C ILE A 357 4.96 29.45 -5.68
N HIS A 358 5.11 29.14 -6.97
CA HIS A 358 5.67 27.86 -7.43
C HIS A 358 6.60 28.02 -8.64
N THR A 359 7.92 28.03 -8.40
CA THR A 359 8.96 28.41 -9.38
C THR A 359 9.59 27.25 -10.17
N MET A 360 9.09 26.01 -10.05
CA MET A 360 9.63 24.87 -10.80
C MET A 360 9.32 24.96 -12.28
N HIS A 361 10.37 25.05 -13.11
CA HIS A 361 10.25 25.01 -14.56
C HIS A 361 10.02 23.57 -15.04
N ASN A 362 9.06 23.39 -15.96
CA ASN A 362 8.53 22.11 -16.42
C ASN A 362 8.10 21.16 -15.28
N GLU A 363 7.41 21.69 -14.27
CA GLU A 363 6.66 20.88 -13.30
C GLU A 363 5.72 19.91 -14.03
N HIS A 364 5.73 18.62 -13.69
CA HIS A 364 5.10 17.58 -14.50
C HIS A 364 3.58 17.57 -14.35
N PHE A 365 3.10 17.92 -13.15
CA PHE A 365 1.68 18.18 -12.88
C PHE A 365 1.54 19.38 -11.91
N GLY A 366 1.96 19.22 -10.65
CA GLY A 366 1.90 20.27 -9.63
C GLY A 366 0.78 20.10 -8.60
N ILE A 367 0.77 19.00 -7.84
CA ILE A 367 -0.25 18.73 -6.80
C ILE A 367 -0.37 19.91 -5.81
N SER A 368 0.74 20.45 -5.32
CA SER A 368 0.71 21.59 -4.39
C SER A 368 0.24 22.92 -4.98
N VAL A 369 0.07 22.99 -6.32
CA VAL A 369 -0.59 24.09 -7.00
C VAL A 369 -2.12 23.93 -6.93
N VAL A 370 -2.63 22.70 -7.05
CA VAL A 370 -4.05 22.36 -6.85
C VAL A 370 -4.46 22.56 -5.38
N GLU A 371 -3.64 22.09 -4.44
CA GLU A 371 -3.87 22.25 -2.99
C GLU A 371 -3.95 23.74 -2.60
N ALA A 372 -3.07 24.58 -3.15
CA ALA A 372 -3.08 26.03 -2.95
C ALA A 372 -4.35 26.72 -3.50
N MET A 373 -4.78 26.36 -4.72
CA MET A 373 -6.05 26.86 -5.29
C MET A 373 -7.25 26.44 -4.45
N ALA A 374 -7.26 25.21 -3.94
CA ALA A 374 -8.34 24.71 -3.08
C ALA A 374 -8.39 25.49 -1.75
N ALA A 375 -7.24 25.85 -1.19
CA ALA A 375 -7.09 26.64 0.03
C ALA A 375 -7.40 28.15 -0.10
N SER A 376 -7.90 28.63 -1.26
CA SER A 376 -8.18 30.07 -1.50
C SER A 376 -6.96 30.99 -1.45
N THR A 377 -5.78 30.49 -1.83
CA THR A 377 -4.65 31.38 -2.14
C THR A 377 -4.67 31.75 -3.62
N ILE A 378 -4.11 32.92 -3.97
CA ILE A 378 -3.90 33.27 -5.38
C ILE A 378 -2.63 32.58 -5.86
N VAL A 379 -2.76 31.63 -6.77
CA VAL A 379 -1.61 30.92 -7.33
C VAL A 379 -0.85 31.80 -8.32
N LEU A 380 0.47 31.83 -8.15
CA LEU A 380 1.45 32.37 -9.09
C LEU A 380 2.51 31.29 -9.38
N SER A 381 2.38 30.61 -10.52
CA SER A 381 3.18 29.42 -10.87
C SER A 381 4.02 29.61 -12.12
N ASN A 382 4.95 28.69 -12.39
CA ASN A 382 5.77 28.73 -13.59
C ASN A 382 4.94 28.56 -14.88
N ASP A 383 5.18 29.41 -15.88
CA ASP A 383 4.53 29.32 -17.20
C ASP A 383 5.13 28.20 -18.07
N SER A 384 5.03 26.98 -17.57
CA SER A 384 5.41 25.74 -18.25
C SER A 384 4.78 24.53 -17.56
N GLY A 385 4.98 23.33 -18.11
CA GLY A 385 4.58 22.09 -17.43
C GLY A 385 3.06 21.91 -17.26
N GLY A 386 2.68 21.03 -16.33
CA GLY A 386 1.30 20.85 -15.88
C GLY A 386 0.63 22.12 -15.33
N PRO A 387 1.32 23.03 -14.62
CA PRO A 387 0.70 24.27 -14.15
C PRO A 387 0.14 25.12 -15.30
N GLN A 388 0.91 25.33 -16.38
CA GLN A 388 0.44 26.01 -17.59
C GLN A 388 -0.53 25.14 -18.41
N MET A 389 -0.22 23.86 -18.62
CA MET A 389 -0.95 23.04 -19.59
C MET A 389 -2.29 22.50 -19.07
N ASP A 390 -2.46 22.37 -17.76
CA ASP A 390 -3.59 21.67 -17.13
C ASP A 390 -4.24 22.41 -15.96
N ILE A 391 -3.48 23.07 -15.08
CA ILE A 391 -4.02 23.60 -13.80
C ILE A 391 -4.50 25.05 -13.93
N VAL A 392 -3.57 25.99 -14.15
CA VAL A 392 -3.81 27.44 -14.14
C VAL A 392 -4.29 27.88 -15.52
N LYS A 393 -5.54 27.52 -15.84
CA LYS A 393 -6.21 27.85 -17.10
C LYS A 393 -7.56 28.50 -16.83
N ASP A 394 -7.87 29.52 -17.63
CA ASP A 394 -9.11 30.28 -17.52
C ASP A 394 -10.34 29.37 -17.51
N TYR A 395 -11.18 29.53 -16.50
CA TYR A 395 -12.40 28.76 -16.29
C TYR A 395 -13.58 29.59 -16.80
N ASN A 396 -14.33 29.07 -17.77
CA ASN A 396 -15.38 29.79 -18.49
C ASN A 396 -14.93 31.14 -19.10
N GLY A 397 -13.63 31.29 -19.40
CA GLY A 397 -13.03 32.53 -19.91
C GLY A 397 -12.61 33.53 -18.82
N GLU A 398 -12.67 33.15 -17.55
CA GLU A 398 -12.22 33.99 -16.43
C GLU A 398 -10.98 33.42 -15.72
N THR A 399 -10.08 34.32 -15.31
CA THR A 399 -8.76 33.98 -14.76
C THR A 399 -8.84 33.28 -13.39
N VAL A 400 -8.05 32.20 -13.26
CA VAL A 400 -7.96 31.34 -12.06
C VAL A 400 -6.65 31.49 -11.27
N GLY A 401 -5.72 32.31 -11.76
CA GLY A 401 -4.38 32.48 -11.19
C GLY A 401 -3.43 33.09 -12.21
N TYR A 402 -2.14 33.14 -11.87
CA TYR A 402 -1.11 33.79 -12.65
C TYR A 402 0.05 32.86 -13.00
N LEU A 403 0.69 33.14 -14.14
CA LEU A 403 1.79 32.38 -14.70
C LEU A 403 2.97 33.32 -15.03
N ALA A 404 4.20 32.89 -14.73
CA ALA A 404 5.43 33.65 -14.95
C ALA A 404 6.66 32.75 -15.15
N VAL A 405 7.63 33.20 -15.95
CA VAL A 405 8.92 32.52 -16.20
C VAL A 405 10.07 33.24 -15.50
N THR A 406 10.17 34.56 -15.65
CA THR A 406 11.30 35.37 -15.17
C THR A 406 11.03 36.06 -13.83
N LYS A 407 12.09 36.38 -13.07
CA LYS A 407 11.98 37.10 -11.78
C LYS A 407 11.13 38.37 -11.93
N GLU A 408 11.35 39.09 -13.02
CA GLU A 408 10.69 40.34 -13.38
C GLU A 408 9.19 40.14 -13.65
N GLU A 409 8.79 39.04 -14.28
CA GLU A 409 7.37 38.67 -14.47
C GLU A 409 6.70 38.30 -13.14
N TYR A 410 7.33 37.46 -12.31
CA TYR A 410 6.81 37.12 -10.97
C TYR A 410 6.61 38.38 -10.12
N SER A 411 7.61 39.26 -10.06
CA SER A 411 7.56 40.48 -9.28
C SER A 411 6.50 41.46 -9.80
N SER A 412 6.33 41.54 -11.13
CA SER A 412 5.24 42.32 -11.75
C SER A 412 3.86 41.73 -11.43
N ALA A 413 3.71 40.41 -11.42
CA ALA A 413 2.47 39.73 -11.06
C ALA A 413 2.11 39.94 -9.58
N ILE A 414 3.07 39.83 -8.65
CA ILE A 414 2.85 40.09 -7.22
C ILE A 414 2.38 41.53 -7.00
N LEU A 415 3.05 42.51 -7.62
CA LEU A 415 2.67 43.92 -7.50
C LEU A 415 1.27 44.19 -8.06
N LYS A 416 0.90 43.55 -9.17
CA LYS A 416 -0.44 43.61 -9.76
C LYS A 416 -1.51 42.99 -8.85
N ILE A 417 -1.29 41.79 -8.30
CA ILE A 417 -2.26 41.13 -7.39
C ILE A 417 -2.57 42.00 -6.16
N VAL A 418 -1.56 42.68 -5.63
CA VAL A 418 -1.70 43.63 -4.51
C VAL A 418 -2.59 44.83 -4.89
N GLU A 419 -2.45 45.35 -6.11
CA GLU A 419 -3.23 46.50 -6.63
C GLU A 419 -4.65 46.16 -7.11
N GLU A 420 -4.95 44.89 -7.42
CA GLU A 420 -6.20 44.51 -8.09
C GLU A 420 -7.47 44.58 -7.24
N GLY A 421 -7.37 44.84 -5.93
CA GLY A 421 -8.50 44.95 -5.01
C GLY A 421 -9.07 43.61 -4.55
N SER A 422 -9.70 43.60 -3.36
CA SER A 422 -10.20 42.39 -2.70
C SER A 422 -11.31 41.69 -3.52
N GLU A 423 -12.24 42.43 -4.11
CA GLU A 423 -13.31 41.88 -4.98
C GLU A 423 -12.74 41.05 -6.15
N LYS A 424 -11.74 41.58 -6.85
CA LYS A 424 -11.13 40.87 -7.99
C LYS A 424 -10.28 39.69 -7.53
N ARG A 425 -9.55 39.85 -6.42
CA ARG A 425 -8.79 38.76 -5.79
C ARG A 425 -9.68 37.59 -5.38
N GLU A 426 -10.83 37.87 -4.78
CA GLU A 426 -11.78 36.84 -4.37
C GLU A 426 -12.45 36.16 -5.58
N LYS A 427 -12.82 36.92 -6.61
CA LYS A 427 -13.33 36.34 -7.86
C LYS A 427 -12.33 35.37 -8.52
N ILE A 428 -11.03 35.67 -8.48
CA ILE A 428 -9.98 34.75 -8.97
C ILE A 428 -9.94 33.47 -8.11
N ARG A 429 -10.03 33.56 -6.77
CA ARG A 429 -10.09 32.39 -5.87
C ARG A 429 -11.33 31.53 -6.11
N GLU A 430 -12.51 32.16 -6.24
CA GLU A 430 -13.75 31.46 -6.54
C GLU A 430 -13.64 30.65 -7.83
N ASN A 431 -13.11 31.27 -8.89
CA ASN A 431 -12.95 30.62 -10.20
C ASN A 431 -11.85 29.55 -10.17
N ALA A 432 -10.78 29.76 -9.40
CA ALA A 432 -9.79 28.74 -9.11
C ALA A 432 -10.45 27.50 -8.49
N ARG A 433 -11.14 27.66 -7.35
CA ARG A 433 -11.86 26.62 -6.61
C ARG A 433 -12.89 25.88 -7.49
N LYS A 434 -13.74 26.60 -8.22
CA LYS A 434 -14.76 26.04 -9.15
C LYS A 434 -14.15 25.17 -10.25
N SER A 435 -12.89 25.37 -10.60
CA SER A 435 -12.23 24.60 -11.66
C SER A 435 -11.71 23.23 -11.19
N LEU A 436 -11.46 23.02 -9.89
CA LEU A 436 -10.61 21.93 -9.38
C LEU A 436 -11.24 20.54 -9.40
N ASP A 437 -12.55 20.43 -9.62
CA ASP A 437 -13.31 19.18 -9.55
C ASP A 437 -12.65 18.03 -10.33
N ARG A 438 -12.15 18.33 -11.55
CA ARG A 438 -11.39 17.45 -12.46
C ARG A 438 -10.09 16.84 -11.89
N PHE A 439 -9.68 17.26 -10.69
CA PHE A 439 -8.49 16.80 -9.96
C PHE A 439 -8.83 16.18 -8.60
N SER A 440 -10.12 16.10 -8.24
CA SER A 440 -10.58 15.52 -6.98
C SER A 440 -10.33 14.01 -6.89
N GLU A 441 -10.37 13.46 -5.67
CA GLU A 441 -10.41 12.01 -5.50
C GLU A 441 -11.64 11.39 -6.18
N ALA A 442 -12.79 12.07 -6.23
CA ALA A 442 -13.99 11.59 -6.91
C ALA A 442 -13.79 11.46 -8.43
N SER A 443 -13.22 12.48 -9.10
CA SER A 443 -12.86 12.41 -10.54
C SER A 443 -11.82 11.32 -10.86
N PHE A 444 -10.99 10.93 -9.90
CA PHE A 444 -10.05 9.82 -10.04
C PHE A 444 -10.71 8.45 -9.77
N ASP A 445 -11.60 8.38 -8.79
CA ASP A 445 -12.37 7.20 -8.43
C ASP A 445 -13.56 6.96 -9.37
N GLU A 446 -13.92 7.88 -10.26
CA GLU A 446 -15.20 7.83 -10.97
C GLU A 446 -15.32 6.62 -11.90
N ALA A 447 -16.21 5.71 -11.52
CA ALA A 447 -17.00 4.87 -12.43
C ALA A 447 -18.49 4.86 -12.02
N MET A 448 -18.88 5.73 -11.07
CA MET A 448 -20.28 5.96 -10.70
C MET A 448 -21.02 6.54 -11.90
N LYS A 449 -22.16 5.96 -12.23
CA LYS A 449 -22.83 6.23 -13.49
C LYS A 449 -24.30 5.84 -13.53
N LEU A 450 -25.10 6.79 -13.95
CA LEU A 450 -26.45 6.59 -14.45
C LEU A 450 -26.35 6.02 -15.88
N TYR A 451 -26.55 4.71 -16.05
CA TYR A 451 -26.40 4.03 -17.34
C TYR A 451 -27.62 4.19 -18.25
N SER A 452 -28.83 4.29 -17.70
CA SER A 452 -30.04 4.55 -18.47
C SER A 452 -31.13 5.27 -17.70
N VAL A 453 -31.97 6.02 -18.43
CA VAL A 453 -33.26 6.53 -17.96
C VAL A 453 -34.30 6.19 -19.03
N GLN A 454 -35.47 5.71 -18.60
CA GLN A 454 -36.52 5.17 -19.46
C GLN A 454 -37.88 5.67 -18.96
N VAL A 455 -38.75 6.08 -19.88
CA VAL A 455 -40.16 6.42 -19.64
C VAL A 455 -41.03 5.33 -20.28
N LEU A 456 -41.93 4.77 -19.48
CA LEU A 456 -42.83 3.70 -19.83
C LEU A 456 -44.26 4.05 -19.41
N HIS A 457 -45.24 3.32 -19.94
CA HIS A 457 -46.65 3.45 -19.57
C HIS A 457 -47.24 2.06 -19.30
N LYS A 458 -47.75 1.86 -18.09
CA LYS A 458 -48.49 0.66 -17.68
C LYS A 458 -49.98 0.86 -17.96
N ASN A 459 -50.60 -0.02 -18.72
CA ASN A 459 -52.06 0.00 -18.86
C ASN A 459 -52.71 -0.54 -17.56
N PRO A 460 -53.58 0.23 -16.87
CA PRO A 460 -54.24 -0.22 -15.64
C PRO A 460 -55.09 -1.49 -15.77
N GLU A 461 -55.71 -1.72 -16.93
CA GLU A 461 -56.71 -2.79 -17.12
C GLU A 461 -56.10 -4.17 -17.37
N ASN A 462 -54.94 -4.23 -18.02
CA ASN A 462 -54.28 -5.49 -18.40
C ASN A 462 -52.81 -5.61 -17.96
N SER A 463 -52.31 -4.63 -17.21
CA SER A 463 -50.92 -4.53 -16.71
C SER A 463 -49.81 -4.57 -17.77
N ASN A 464 -50.13 -4.58 -19.06
CA ASN A 464 -49.14 -4.57 -20.13
C ASN A 464 -48.39 -3.23 -20.14
N VAL A 465 -47.06 -3.30 -20.26
CA VAL A 465 -46.18 -2.13 -20.24
C VAL A 465 -45.67 -1.82 -21.64
N LYS A 466 -45.69 -0.52 -21.94
CA LYS A 466 -45.36 0.08 -23.22
C LYS A 466 -44.21 1.05 -23.03
N ILE A 467 -43.13 0.90 -23.79
CA ILE A 467 -41.98 1.82 -23.73
C ILE A 467 -42.36 3.10 -24.50
N MET A 468 -42.17 4.26 -23.88
CA MET A 468 -42.49 5.56 -24.46
C MET A 468 -41.22 6.25 -24.99
N LYS A 469 -40.15 6.29 -24.18
CA LYS A 469 -38.83 6.81 -24.57
C LYS A 469 -37.72 6.23 -23.70
N THR A 470 -36.52 6.08 -24.24
CA THR A 470 -35.32 5.64 -23.53
C THR A 470 -34.12 6.52 -23.86
N ALA A 471 -33.17 6.58 -22.93
CA ALA A 471 -31.84 7.15 -23.14
C ALA A 471 -30.82 6.31 -22.36
N PHE A 472 -29.65 6.09 -22.96
CA PHE A 472 -28.59 5.27 -22.39
C PHE A 472 -27.23 5.95 -22.55
N ASP A 473 -26.38 5.88 -21.52
CA ASP A 473 -24.95 6.15 -21.65
C ASP A 473 -24.15 4.87 -21.39
N LEU A 474 -23.98 4.10 -22.47
CA LEU A 474 -23.20 2.87 -22.48
C LEU A 474 -21.74 3.09 -22.94
N SER A 475 -21.22 4.32 -22.89
CA SER A 475 -19.83 4.62 -23.29
C SER A 475 -18.79 3.81 -22.51
N SER A 476 -19.10 3.49 -21.24
CA SER A 476 -18.33 2.65 -20.31
C SER A 476 -18.31 1.16 -20.68
N PHE A 477 -19.24 0.69 -21.52
CA PHE A 477 -19.25 -0.69 -22.02
C PHE A 477 -18.51 -0.78 -23.35
N SER A 478 -17.84 -1.92 -23.60
CA SER A 478 -17.14 -2.12 -24.88
C SER A 478 -18.12 -2.13 -26.05
N PHE A 479 -17.68 -1.64 -27.22
CA PHE A 479 -18.55 -1.46 -28.39
C PHE A 479 -19.38 -2.71 -28.75
N PHE A 480 -18.80 -3.90 -28.62
CA PHE A 480 -19.44 -5.19 -28.91
C PHE A 480 -20.46 -5.65 -27.85
N GLN A 481 -20.45 -5.09 -26.64
CA GLN A 481 -21.37 -5.43 -25.56
C GLN A 481 -22.57 -4.48 -25.45
N ARG A 482 -22.46 -3.26 -26.00
CA ARG A 482 -23.47 -2.19 -25.83
C ARG A 482 -24.89 -2.63 -26.21
N GLY A 483 -25.05 -3.38 -27.31
CA GLY A 483 -26.36 -3.90 -27.73
C GLY A 483 -27.03 -4.78 -26.67
N SER A 484 -26.37 -5.86 -26.25
CA SER A 484 -26.93 -6.78 -25.25
C SER A 484 -27.14 -6.14 -23.87
N VAL A 485 -26.30 -5.17 -23.49
CA VAL A 485 -26.50 -4.39 -22.25
C VAL A 485 -27.72 -3.48 -22.37
N GLN A 486 -27.93 -2.82 -23.52
CA GLN A 486 -29.12 -2.01 -23.80
C GLN A 486 -30.39 -2.86 -23.78
N GLU A 487 -30.38 -4.03 -24.42
CA GLU A 487 -31.49 -4.99 -24.41
C GLU A 487 -31.83 -5.46 -22.99
N PHE A 488 -30.81 -5.83 -22.20
CA PHE A 488 -31.00 -6.21 -20.79
C PHE A 488 -31.60 -5.08 -19.95
N MET A 489 -31.07 -3.86 -20.01
CA MET A 489 -31.59 -2.72 -19.25
C MET A 489 -33.03 -2.36 -19.66
N THR A 490 -33.37 -2.54 -20.95
CA THR A 490 -34.73 -2.32 -21.46
C THR A 490 -35.70 -3.41 -20.97
N PHE A 491 -35.28 -4.68 -21.02
CA PHE A 491 -36.07 -5.83 -20.55
C PHE A 491 -36.36 -5.74 -19.04
N THR A 492 -35.32 -5.51 -18.23
CA THR A 492 -35.44 -5.40 -16.77
C THR A 492 -36.30 -4.20 -16.38
N GLY A 493 -36.19 -3.07 -17.08
CA GLY A 493 -37.06 -1.92 -16.87
C GLY A 493 -38.53 -2.20 -17.18
N LYS A 494 -38.83 -2.88 -18.30
CA LYS A 494 -40.19 -3.31 -18.64
C LYS A 494 -40.77 -4.24 -17.57
N LEU A 495 -40.03 -5.29 -17.20
CA LEU A 495 -40.43 -6.30 -16.22
C LEU A 495 -40.69 -5.70 -14.83
N LEU A 496 -39.88 -4.71 -14.42
CA LEU A 496 -40.04 -4.01 -13.15
C LEU A 496 -41.34 -3.19 -13.11
N VAL A 497 -41.66 -2.44 -14.17
CA VAL A 497 -42.94 -1.71 -14.26
C VAL A 497 -44.14 -2.67 -14.36
N GLU A 498 -44.01 -3.80 -15.07
CA GLU A 498 -45.08 -4.82 -15.17
C GLU A 498 -45.48 -5.38 -13.80
N ARG A 499 -44.52 -5.48 -12.88
CA ARG A 499 -44.72 -6.06 -11.55
C ARG A 499 -44.97 -5.04 -10.44
N SER A 500 -44.54 -3.79 -10.59
CA SER A 500 -44.80 -2.72 -9.61
C SER A 500 -46.26 -2.24 -9.61
N GLY A 501 -46.80 -1.93 -8.44
CA GLY A 501 -48.17 -1.41 -8.29
C GLY A 501 -48.33 0.03 -8.80
N LEU A 502 -49.57 0.46 -9.08
CA LEU A 502 -49.86 1.86 -9.34
C LEU A 502 -49.57 2.70 -8.08
N GLY A 503 -48.89 3.83 -8.25
CA GLY A 503 -48.43 4.68 -7.15
C GLY A 503 -47.15 4.22 -6.44
N ALA A 504 -46.57 3.09 -6.83
CA ALA A 504 -45.41 2.51 -6.14
C ALA A 504 -44.07 3.15 -6.55
N ARG A 505 -43.15 3.24 -5.58
CA ARG A 505 -41.71 3.45 -5.80
C ARG A 505 -40.96 2.21 -5.33
N SER A 506 -40.13 1.65 -6.18
CA SER A 506 -39.45 0.37 -5.95
C SER A 506 -38.01 0.41 -6.45
N SER A 507 -37.06 0.10 -5.56
CA SER A 507 -35.65 -0.12 -5.91
C SER A 507 -35.38 -1.62 -5.88
N VAL A 508 -34.85 -2.16 -6.98
CA VAL A 508 -34.49 -3.57 -7.10
C VAL A 508 -33.01 -3.68 -7.46
N LYS A 509 -32.23 -4.38 -6.62
CA LYS A 509 -30.84 -4.72 -6.95
C LYS A 509 -30.83 -5.94 -7.87
N GLU A 510 -30.14 -5.81 -9.00
CA GLU A 510 -29.98 -6.87 -9.99
C GLU A 510 -28.48 -6.99 -10.34
N ASN A 511 -27.82 -7.97 -9.73
CA ASN A 511 -26.36 -8.14 -9.74
C ASN A 511 -25.62 -6.89 -9.22
N GLU A 512 -24.76 -6.28 -10.03
CA GLU A 512 -23.96 -5.08 -9.72
C GLU A 512 -24.70 -3.77 -10.04
N TYR A 513 -25.92 -3.85 -10.58
CA TYR A 513 -26.75 -2.70 -10.93
C TYR A 513 -27.90 -2.48 -9.95
N MET A 514 -28.32 -1.23 -9.81
CA MET A 514 -29.58 -0.87 -9.15
C MET A 514 -30.59 -0.39 -10.20
N CYS A 515 -31.76 -1.04 -10.21
CA CYS A 515 -32.89 -0.67 -11.05
C CYS A 515 -33.92 0.06 -10.19
N HIS A 516 -34.05 1.36 -10.39
CA HIS A 516 -35.01 2.21 -9.69
C HIS A 516 -36.24 2.41 -10.56
N CYS A 517 -37.43 2.31 -9.98
CA CYS A 517 -38.69 2.52 -10.68
C CYS A 517 -39.69 3.33 -9.86
N TYR A 518 -40.41 4.22 -10.52
CA TYR A 518 -41.55 4.95 -9.99
C TYR A 518 -42.72 4.83 -10.97
N VAL A 519 -43.84 4.27 -10.50
CA VAL A 519 -45.10 4.12 -11.24
C VAL A 519 -46.13 5.07 -10.63
N ARG A 520 -46.70 5.98 -11.43
CA ARG A 520 -47.77 6.89 -10.98
C ARG A 520 -49.14 6.21 -10.98
N ASN A 521 -50.12 6.85 -10.34
CA ASN A 521 -51.51 6.37 -10.31
C ASN A 521 -52.20 6.37 -11.69
N ASP A 522 -51.71 7.18 -12.63
CA ASP A 522 -52.17 7.25 -14.02
C ASP A 522 -51.46 6.25 -14.95
N GLY A 523 -50.62 5.37 -14.41
CA GLY A 523 -49.87 4.36 -15.17
C GLY A 523 -48.58 4.87 -15.82
N LEU A 524 -48.35 6.19 -15.86
CA LEU A 524 -47.09 6.74 -16.36
C LEU A 524 -45.95 6.37 -15.40
N SER A 525 -44.88 5.82 -15.95
CA SER A 525 -43.82 5.17 -15.18
C SER A 525 -42.44 5.60 -15.68
N ALA A 526 -41.48 5.72 -14.77
CA ALA A 526 -40.08 5.89 -15.14
C ALA A 526 -39.21 4.83 -14.46
N VAL A 527 -38.16 4.42 -15.16
CA VAL A 527 -37.11 3.52 -14.68
C VAL A 527 -35.76 4.18 -14.94
N CYS A 528 -34.81 4.01 -14.03
CA CYS A 528 -33.40 4.24 -14.31
C CYS A 528 -32.55 3.08 -13.81
N VAL A 529 -31.44 2.84 -14.51
CA VAL A 529 -30.46 1.82 -14.15
C VAL A 529 -29.14 2.51 -13.88
N THR A 530 -28.61 2.28 -12.68
CA THR A 530 -27.34 2.79 -12.19
C THR A 530 -26.43 1.62 -11.82
N ASP A 531 -25.18 1.90 -11.47
CA ASP A 531 -24.40 1.01 -10.60
C ASP A 531 -25.05 0.87 -9.20
N ALA A 532 -24.41 0.09 -8.31
CA ALA A 532 -24.90 -0.18 -6.96
C ALA A 532 -24.43 0.80 -5.87
N GLU A 533 -23.65 1.82 -6.22
CA GLU A 533 -23.10 2.85 -5.33
C GLU A 533 -23.86 4.18 -5.48
N TYR A 534 -24.44 4.43 -6.66
CA TYR A 534 -25.31 5.58 -6.93
C TYR A 534 -26.50 5.64 -5.96
N GLN A 535 -26.70 6.81 -5.37
CA GLN A 535 -27.64 6.99 -4.26
C GLN A 535 -29.10 6.77 -4.70
N SER A 536 -29.73 5.72 -4.16
CA SER A 536 -31.11 5.32 -4.52
C SER A 536 -32.16 6.41 -4.27
N ARG A 537 -31.90 7.31 -3.31
CA ARG A 537 -32.71 8.51 -3.06
C ARG A 537 -32.65 9.49 -4.23
N VAL A 538 -31.45 9.83 -4.68
CA VAL A 538 -31.21 10.75 -5.79
C VAL A 538 -31.76 10.16 -7.09
N ALA A 539 -31.65 8.85 -7.28
CA ALA A 539 -32.30 8.14 -8.39
C ALA A 539 -33.83 8.32 -8.38
N MET A 540 -34.49 8.16 -7.23
CA MET A 540 -35.94 8.40 -7.11
C MET A 540 -36.33 9.88 -7.33
N SER A 541 -35.45 10.82 -6.95
CA SER A 541 -35.58 12.26 -7.22
C SER A 541 -35.52 12.54 -8.73
N CYS A 542 -34.54 11.95 -9.43
CA CYS A 542 -34.41 11.96 -10.89
C CYS A 542 -35.68 11.43 -11.58
N LEU A 543 -36.19 10.25 -11.17
CA LEU A 543 -37.39 9.66 -11.75
C LEU A 543 -38.64 10.53 -11.60
N GLY A 544 -38.79 11.21 -10.45
CA GLY A 544 -39.83 12.23 -10.28
C GLY A 544 -39.68 13.34 -11.33
N ARG A 545 -38.49 13.94 -11.42
CA ARG A 545 -38.24 15.07 -12.32
C ARG A 545 -38.37 14.71 -13.80
N VAL A 546 -38.00 13.50 -14.19
CA VAL A 546 -38.16 12.94 -15.54
C VAL A 546 -39.64 12.81 -15.91
N LEU A 547 -40.48 12.33 -14.99
CA LEU A 547 -41.92 12.22 -15.21
C LEU A 547 -42.61 13.58 -15.31
N ASP A 548 -42.17 14.57 -14.53
CA ASP A 548 -42.70 15.93 -14.58
C ASP A 548 -42.35 16.62 -15.91
N ASP A 549 -41.08 16.55 -16.34
CA ASP A 549 -40.63 17.14 -17.62
C ASP A 549 -41.27 16.44 -18.83
N PHE A 550 -41.44 15.11 -18.77
CA PHE A 550 -42.19 14.36 -19.78
C PHE A 550 -43.66 14.79 -19.83
N THR A 551 -44.34 14.89 -18.68
CA THR A 551 -45.76 15.29 -18.63
C THR A 551 -45.97 16.72 -19.12
N ALA A 552 -45.04 17.64 -18.83
CA ALA A 552 -45.08 19.03 -19.28
C ALA A 552 -44.92 19.17 -20.81
N LYS A 553 -44.18 18.26 -21.46
CA LYS A 553 -43.90 18.29 -22.91
C LYS A 553 -44.78 17.34 -23.73
N VAL A 554 -45.36 16.30 -23.12
CA VAL A 554 -46.24 15.31 -23.76
C VAL A 554 -47.49 15.06 -22.90
N PRO A 555 -48.58 15.81 -23.12
CA PRO A 555 -49.83 15.67 -22.35
C PRO A 555 -50.52 14.31 -22.51
N ALA A 556 -51.25 13.87 -21.48
CA ALA A 556 -51.85 12.53 -21.39
C ALA A 556 -52.70 12.10 -22.59
N VAL A 557 -53.41 13.04 -23.23
CA VAL A 557 -54.22 12.80 -24.44
C VAL A 557 -53.40 12.19 -25.59
N GLN A 558 -52.09 12.44 -25.63
CA GLN A 558 -51.19 11.97 -26.70
C GLN A 558 -50.63 10.56 -26.45
N TRP A 559 -50.64 10.06 -25.21
CA TRP A 559 -49.99 8.78 -24.84
C TRP A 559 -50.61 7.55 -25.53
N ALA A 560 -51.89 7.64 -25.90
CA ALA A 560 -52.58 6.60 -26.66
C ALA A 560 -52.06 6.48 -28.11
N GLY A 561 -51.67 7.59 -28.73
CA GLY A 561 -51.25 7.66 -30.14
C GLY A 561 -49.83 7.17 -30.42
N ILE A 562 -48.91 7.39 -29.47
CA ILE A 562 -47.53 6.89 -29.53
C ILE A 562 -47.57 5.36 -29.55
N LYS A 563 -47.22 4.66 -30.64
CA LYS A 563 -47.27 3.17 -30.68
C LYS A 563 -45.92 2.52 -30.36
N SER A 564 -44.84 3.23 -30.65
CA SER A 564 -43.45 2.86 -30.47
C SER A 564 -42.63 4.09 -30.03
N GLU A 565 -41.38 3.86 -29.59
CA GLU A 565 -40.45 4.93 -29.21
C GLU A 565 -40.19 5.98 -30.32
N LYS A 566 -40.35 5.58 -31.59
CA LYS A 566 -40.19 6.46 -32.75
C LYS A 566 -41.34 7.45 -32.90
N ASP A 567 -42.51 7.12 -32.37
CA ASP A 567 -43.70 7.98 -32.40
C ASP A 567 -43.70 9.01 -31.26
N CYS A 568 -42.77 8.89 -30.30
CA CYS A 568 -42.64 9.79 -29.16
C CYS A 568 -41.67 10.94 -29.46
N LEU A 569 -42.20 12.16 -29.65
CA LEU A 569 -41.44 13.37 -29.97
C LEU A 569 -40.65 13.97 -28.78
N TYR A 570 -40.71 13.37 -27.59
CA TYR A 570 -39.94 13.83 -26.42
C TYR A 570 -38.43 13.67 -26.60
N THR A 571 -37.68 14.76 -26.41
CA THR A 571 -36.22 14.84 -26.59
C THR A 571 -35.41 15.11 -25.32
N GLY A 572 -36.04 15.47 -24.19
CA GLY A 572 -35.32 15.91 -22.97
C GLY A 572 -34.57 14.81 -22.19
N LEU A 573 -34.78 13.54 -22.53
CA LEU A 573 -34.28 12.41 -21.75
C LEU A 573 -32.74 12.31 -21.69
N PRO A 574 -31.97 12.55 -22.78
CA PRO A 574 -30.51 12.55 -22.72
C PRO A 574 -29.94 13.74 -21.93
N GLU A 575 -30.57 14.92 -21.99
CA GLU A 575 -30.13 16.09 -21.21
C GLU A 575 -30.30 15.85 -19.71
N LEU A 576 -31.41 15.20 -19.31
CA LEU A 576 -31.62 14.77 -17.93
C LEU A 576 -30.64 13.64 -17.54
N LEU A 577 -30.42 12.65 -18.40
CA LEU A 577 -29.42 11.60 -18.18
C LEU A 577 -28.02 12.17 -17.92
N THR A 578 -27.58 13.17 -18.68
CA THR A 578 -26.30 13.86 -18.45
C THR A 578 -26.33 14.70 -17.16
N LYS A 579 -27.38 15.50 -16.93
CA LYS A 579 -27.47 16.35 -15.72
C LYS A 579 -27.42 15.54 -14.42
N TRP A 580 -28.04 14.36 -14.39
CA TRP A 580 -28.11 13.51 -13.20
C TRP A 580 -26.95 12.50 -13.09
N GLN A 581 -25.85 12.66 -13.83
CA GLN A 581 -24.64 11.85 -13.60
C GLN A 581 -24.00 12.16 -12.23
N ASN A 582 -23.83 13.45 -11.87
CA ASN A 582 -23.34 13.84 -10.54
C ASN A 582 -24.50 13.97 -9.54
N PRO A 583 -24.58 13.13 -8.47
CA PRO A 583 -25.64 13.21 -7.48
C PRO A 583 -25.63 14.52 -6.66
N ARG A 584 -24.45 15.12 -6.43
CA ARG A 584 -24.28 16.30 -5.56
C ARG A 584 -24.80 17.59 -6.20
N ASP A 585 -24.71 17.71 -7.52
CA ASP A 585 -25.20 18.89 -8.28
C ASP A 585 -26.70 18.79 -8.64
N ALA A 586 -27.24 17.57 -8.69
CA ALA A 586 -28.56 17.32 -9.25
C ALA A 586 -29.72 17.44 -8.25
N ASP A 587 -29.51 17.06 -6.98
CA ASP A 587 -30.48 17.18 -5.89
C ASP A 587 -29.93 18.06 -4.74
N PRO A 588 -30.29 19.35 -4.67
CA PRO A 588 -29.83 20.27 -3.62
C PRO A 588 -30.16 19.83 -2.19
N MET A 589 -31.18 18.98 -2.00
CA MET A 589 -31.57 18.48 -0.68
C MET A 589 -30.51 17.55 -0.08
N THR A 590 -29.65 16.95 -0.92
CA THR A 590 -28.54 16.08 -0.51
C THR A 590 -27.49 16.84 0.31
N ARG A 591 -27.31 18.15 0.09
CA ARG A 591 -26.40 19.01 0.88
C ARG A 591 -26.93 19.38 2.27
N VAL A 592 -28.16 18.99 2.62
CA VAL A 592 -28.87 19.45 3.82
C VAL A 592 -29.41 18.31 4.69
N GLN A 593 -29.41 17.07 4.19
CA GLN A 593 -30.00 15.91 4.89
C GLN A 593 -29.00 14.78 5.18
N GLU A 594 -27.80 15.15 5.63
CA GLU A 594 -26.93 14.21 6.37
C GLU A 594 -27.31 14.12 7.87
N GLU A 595 -28.18 14.99 8.38
CA GLU A 595 -28.55 15.04 9.81
C GLU A 595 -29.98 14.56 10.19
N VAL A 596 -30.95 14.40 9.26
CA VAL A 596 -32.38 14.20 9.64
C VAL A 596 -33.16 13.15 8.80
N GLU A 597 -33.66 12.14 9.52
CA GLU A 597 -34.70 11.11 9.29
C GLU A 597 -34.75 10.12 8.09
N GLU A 598 -35.19 8.89 8.41
CA GLU A 598 -35.52 7.81 7.46
C GLU A 598 -36.61 8.22 6.45
N THR A 599 -36.26 8.41 5.18
CA THR A 599 -37.24 8.13 4.12
C THR A 599 -37.32 6.61 3.94
N LYS A 600 -38.39 5.99 4.46
CA LYS A 600 -38.57 4.54 4.53
C LYS A 600 -38.92 3.89 3.18
N ILE A 601 -38.00 4.02 2.21
CA ILE A 601 -38.05 3.32 0.93
C ILE A 601 -37.97 1.82 1.21
N VAL A 602 -38.98 1.06 0.77
CA VAL A 602 -39.00 -0.39 0.96
C VAL A 602 -37.96 -1.02 0.04
N MET A 603 -36.77 -1.26 0.59
CA MET A 603 -35.69 -1.96 -0.10
C MET A 603 -36.03 -3.44 -0.16
N HIS A 604 -36.73 -3.84 -1.23
CA HIS A 604 -37.08 -5.23 -1.49
C HIS A 604 -35.80 -6.04 -1.78
N ASN A 605 -35.30 -6.72 -0.75
CA ASN A 605 -34.14 -7.60 -0.87
C ASN A 605 -34.45 -8.75 -1.84
N THR A 606 -33.88 -8.65 -3.04
CA THR A 606 -34.11 -9.49 -4.24
C THR A 606 -35.52 -9.47 -4.83
N ILE A 607 -35.57 -9.71 -6.15
CA ILE A 607 -36.77 -9.97 -6.96
C ILE A 607 -37.64 -11.08 -6.35
N GLN A 608 -37.09 -11.93 -5.48
CA GLN A 608 -37.79 -13.05 -4.85
C GLN A 608 -39.05 -12.62 -4.07
N SER A 609 -39.06 -11.46 -3.42
CA SER A 609 -40.26 -10.91 -2.73
C SER A 609 -41.35 -10.39 -3.69
N VAL A 610 -41.06 -10.36 -4.99
CA VAL A 610 -42.01 -10.05 -6.08
C VAL A 610 -42.35 -11.34 -6.87
N LEU A 611 -41.84 -12.50 -6.44
CA LEU A 611 -42.01 -13.82 -7.07
C LEU A 611 -42.88 -14.78 -6.25
N ASP A 612 -43.58 -14.33 -5.21
CA ASP A 612 -44.43 -15.16 -4.34
C ASP A 612 -45.75 -15.64 -4.97
N ARG A 613 -45.69 -16.06 -6.24
CA ARG A 613 -46.61 -17.00 -6.91
C ARG A 613 -45.87 -18.02 -7.79
N GLY A 614 -44.94 -18.76 -7.19
CA GLY A 614 -44.76 -20.18 -7.52
C GLY A 614 -43.72 -20.60 -8.56
N GLU A 615 -42.98 -19.68 -9.19
CA GLU A 615 -41.79 -20.03 -10.00
C GLU A 615 -40.55 -19.26 -9.53
N LYS A 616 -39.41 -19.96 -9.41
CA LYS A 616 -38.14 -19.34 -9.00
C LYS A 616 -37.52 -18.56 -10.15
N LEU A 617 -36.71 -17.55 -9.82
CA LEU A 617 -35.90 -16.85 -10.82
C LEU A 617 -34.97 -17.83 -11.56
N ASP A 618 -34.37 -18.78 -10.85
CA ASP A 618 -33.54 -19.87 -11.40
C ASP A 618 -34.27 -20.70 -12.46
N ASP A 619 -35.60 -20.86 -12.34
CA ASP A 619 -36.38 -21.72 -13.22
C ASP A 619 -36.96 -20.92 -14.40
N LEU A 620 -37.29 -19.64 -14.20
CA LEU A 620 -37.61 -18.69 -15.28
C LEU A 620 -36.39 -18.45 -16.19
N VAL A 621 -35.19 -18.29 -15.62
CA VAL A 621 -33.94 -18.13 -16.38
C VAL A 621 -33.52 -19.42 -17.12
N LYS A 622 -33.98 -20.60 -16.66
CA LYS A 622 -33.86 -21.86 -17.42
C LYS A 622 -34.90 -21.99 -18.54
N LYS A 623 -36.09 -21.40 -18.40
CA LYS A 623 -37.19 -21.45 -19.38
C LYS A 623 -37.15 -20.36 -20.46
N SER A 624 -36.36 -19.30 -20.29
CA SER A 624 -36.30 -18.19 -21.25
C SER A 624 -35.45 -18.55 -22.47
N GLU A 625 -36.10 -18.73 -23.63
CA GLU A 625 -35.44 -18.99 -24.92
C GLU A 625 -34.56 -17.82 -25.42
N ASN A 626 -34.71 -16.63 -24.83
CA ASN A 626 -33.99 -15.41 -25.22
C ASN A 626 -32.75 -15.08 -24.34
N LEU A 627 -32.29 -16.00 -23.48
CA LEU A 627 -31.17 -15.77 -22.55
C LEU A 627 -30.03 -16.79 -22.71
N SER A 628 -28.81 -16.30 -22.92
CA SER A 628 -27.62 -17.14 -23.13
C SER A 628 -27.12 -17.79 -21.83
N ASP A 629 -26.51 -18.97 -21.95
CA ASP A 629 -26.24 -19.84 -20.80
C ASP A 629 -25.13 -19.37 -19.85
N GLN A 630 -24.23 -18.49 -20.29
CA GLN A 630 -23.11 -18.02 -19.47
C GLN A 630 -23.56 -17.26 -18.21
N SER A 631 -24.69 -16.55 -18.26
CA SER A 631 -25.20 -15.75 -17.14
C SER A 631 -25.66 -16.59 -15.94
N LYS A 632 -25.84 -17.92 -16.10
CA LYS A 632 -26.55 -18.78 -15.14
C LYS A 632 -25.68 -19.31 -13.98
N LEU A 633 -24.35 -19.11 -14.02
CA LEU A 633 -23.39 -19.95 -13.27
C LEU A 633 -22.62 -19.25 -12.13
N PHE A 634 -22.80 -17.94 -11.91
CA PHE A 634 -21.92 -17.12 -11.05
C PHE A 634 -22.32 -17.03 -9.56
N TYR A 635 -23.54 -17.46 -9.18
CA TYR A 635 -24.31 -16.89 -8.07
C TYR A 635 -24.00 -17.36 -6.61
N THR A 636 -23.10 -18.33 -6.32
CA THR A 636 -23.42 -19.36 -5.29
C THR A 636 -22.51 -19.66 -4.02
N GLN A 637 -21.50 -18.88 -3.48
CA GLN A 637 -20.36 -19.54 -2.71
C GLN A 637 -19.57 -19.10 -1.37
N ALA A 638 -19.85 -18.10 -0.48
CA ALA A 638 -18.84 -17.62 0.57
C ALA A 638 -19.16 -17.66 2.15
N ARG A 639 -18.27 -17.09 3.04
CA ARG A 639 -18.48 -16.45 4.43
C ARG A 639 -17.93 -17.10 5.80
N LYS A 640 -18.16 -16.44 7.00
CA LYS A 640 -17.86 -16.61 8.53
C LYS A 640 -16.42 -16.77 9.15
N MET A 641 -16.06 -16.67 10.49
CA MET A 641 -16.72 -16.39 11.87
C MET A 641 -15.75 -16.22 13.11
N ASN A 642 -16.02 -15.58 14.33
CA ASN A 642 -15.12 -15.61 15.58
C ASN A 642 -15.57 -15.15 17.11
N LYS A 643 -14.81 -15.32 18.30
CA LYS A 643 -14.36 -14.41 19.55
C LYS A 643 -14.24 -14.82 21.17
N CYS A 644 -13.10 -15.23 21.95
CA CYS A 644 -12.70 -14.82 23.44
C CYS A 644 -11.78 -15.56 24.64
N CYS A 645 -10.95 -14.86 25.56
CA CYS A 645 -10.56 -14.55 27.10
C CYS A 645 -9.79 -15.35 28.36
N ASN A 646 -9.28 -14.69 29.52
CA ASN A 646 -8.09 -14.95 30.55
C ASN A 646 -8.13 -14.85 32.22
N TYR A 647 -7.03 -15.01 33.11
CA TYR A 647 -6.89 -15.07 34.70
C TYR A 647 -5.69 -14.40 35.67
N VAL A 648 -5.31 -14.81 36.99
CA VAL A 648 -4.70 -14.03 38.24
C VAL A 648 -3.85 -14.73 39.50
N PHE A 649 -3.10 -14.01 40.48
CA PHE A 649 -1.89 -14.22 41.49
C PHE A 649 -1.73 -15.03 42.86
N ALA A 650 -0.47 -15.53 43.16
CA ALA A 650 0.15 -16.14 44.42
C ALA A 650 1.74 -16.07 44.55
N GLU A 651 2.49 -16.87 45.40
CA GLU A 651 3.89 -16.66 46.01
C GLU A 651 5.14 -17.54 45.55
N ILE A 652 6.41 -16.99 45.41
CA ILE A 652 7.61 -17.63 44.73
C ILE A 652 8.36 -18.79 45.45
N LYS A 653 8.65 -19.86 44.69
CA LYS A 653 9.69 -20.91 44.93
C LYS A 653 11.05 -20.64 44.21
N GLU A 654 12.18 -20.68 44.93
CA GLU A 654 13.55 -20.61 44.35
C GLU A 654 13.99 -21.92 43.64
N ALA A 655 15.17 -21.94 42.99
CA ALA A 655 15.77 -23.12 42.35
C ALA A 655 16.84 -23.82 43.21
N ASP A 656 17.07 -25.12 42.97
CA ASP A 656 18.26 -25.81 43.49
C ASP A 656 19.51 -25.43 42.70
N ILE A 657 20.15 -24.36 43.16
CA ILE A 657 21.40 -23.83 42.62
C ILE A 657 22.60 -24.76 42.91
N SER A 658 22.51 -25.71 43.85
CA SER A 658 23.65 -26.55 44.23
C SER A 658 24.02 -27.59 43.15
N SER A 659 23.05 -28.01 42.33
CA SER A 659 23.23 -29.01 41.28
C SER A 659 23.12 -28.44 39.85
N LEU A 660 22.70 -27.18 39.69
CA LEU A 660 22.37 -26.58 38.39
C LEU A 660 23.60 -26.22 37.54
N GLU A 661 23.67 -26.73 36.30
CA GLU A 661 24.78 -26.48 35.35
C GLU A 661 24.39 -25.69 34.08
N PHE A 662 23.15 -25.77 33.61
CA PHE A 662 22.71 -25.06 32.40
C PHE A 662 21.19 -24.87 32.35
N VAL A 663 20.70 -23.76 31.79
CA VAL A 663 19.26 -23.44 31.69
C VAL A 663 18.91 -22.91 30.31
N HIS A 664 17.83 -23.44 29.72
CA HIS A 664 17.08 -22.78 28.65
C HIS A 664 15.76 -22.22 29.21
N ALA A 665 15.46 -20.95 28.96
CA ALA A 665 14.21 -20.30 29.36
C ALA A 665 13.49 -19.76 28.12
N ILE A 666 12.29 -20.28 27.84
CA ILE A 666 11.44 -19.90 26.71
C ILE A 666 10.19 -19.24 27.28
N TRP A 667 9.87 -18.00 26.88
CA TRP A 667 8.68 -17.30 27.36
C TRP A 667 7.82 -16.74 26.22
N ARG A 668 6.51 -16.72 26.42
CA ARG A 668 5.58 -15.95 25.59
C ARG A 668 5.83 -14.46 25.86
N HIS A 669 5.62 -13.58 24.89
CA HIS A 669 5.50 -12.14 25.16
C HIS A 669 4.40 -11.82 26.21
N GLY A 670 4.46 -10.63 26.80
CA GLY A 670 3.40 -10.12 27.69
C GLY A 670 2.09 -9.78 26.98
N ASP A 671 1.15 -9.19 27.73
CA ASP A 671 -0.11 -8.65 27.22
C ASP A 671 0.07 -7.74 26.00
N ARG A 672 -0.83 -7.89 25.04
CA ARG A 672 -0.79 -7.18 23.77
C ARG A 672 -2.18 -6.84 23.27
N THR A 673 -2.26 -5.94 22.30
CA THR A 673 -3.46 -5.71 21.52
C THR A 673 -3.79 -6.93 20.62
N PRO A 674 -5.02 -7.05 20.09
CA PRO A 674 -5.41 -8.16 19.23
C PRO A 674 -4.50 -8.29 18.01
N ALA A 675 -4.17 -9.52 17.61
CA ALA A 675 -3.35 -9.78 16.42
C ALA A 675 -4.08 -9.42 15.12
N ILE A 676 -5.40 -9.57 15.10
CA ILE A 676 -6.32 -9.06 14.07
C ILE A 676 -7.58 -8.50 14.74
N LEU A 677 -8.44 -7.78 14.02
CA LEU A 677 -9.79 -7.42 14.50
C LEU A 677 -10.87 -8.26 13.81
N LEU A 678 -12.00 -8.44 14.50
CA LEU A 678 -13.20 -9.04 13.89
C LEU A 678 -14.16 -8.00 13.29
N ASP A 679 -14.13 -6.79 13.81
CA ASP A 679 -14.80 -5.63 13.23
C ASP A 679 -13.74 -4.52 13.16
N PRO A 680 -13.33 -4.07 11.95
CA PRO A 680 -12.36 -3.00 11.79
C PRO A 680 -12.74 -1.72 12.55
N LYS A 681 -14.03 -1.46 12.78
CA LYS A 681 -14.51 -0.29 13.52
C LYS A 681 -14.04 -0.25 14.97
N HIS A 682 -13.59 -1.37 15.53
CA HIS A 682 -13.02 -1.44 16.88
C HIS A 682 -11.53 -1.07 16.95
N ILE A 683 -10.88 -0.62 15.86
CA ILE A 683 -9.48 -0.17 15.89
C ILE A 683 -9.26 1.02 16.83
N SER A 684 -10.27 1.89 17.01
CA SER A 684 -10.24 3.00 17.96
C SER A 684 -10.12 2.58 19.43
N LYS A 685 -10.40 1.31 19.77
CA LYS A 685 -10.15 0.74 21.09
C LYS A 685 -8.65 0.47 21.37
N TRP A 686 -7.81 0.51 20.32
CA TRP A 686 -6.42 0.04 20.34
C TRP A 686 -5.46 1.07 19.69
N PRO A 687 -5.29 2.27 20.29
CA PRO A 687 -4.50 3.36 19.70
C PRO A 687 -3.01 3.03 19.50
N GLN A 688 -2.49 1.99 20.16
CA GLN A 688 -1.12 1.49 19.99
C GLN A 688 -0.91 0.69 18.69
N GLY A 689 -1.99 0.32 17.97
CA GLY A 689 -1.94 -0.59 16.82
C GLY A 689 -2.29 -2.04 17.18
N LEU A 690 -2.18 -2.95 16.22
CA LEU A 690 -2.55 -4.38 16.36
C LEU A 690 -1.32 -5.26 16.56
N GLY A 691 -1.45 -6.29 17.39
CA GLY A 691 -0.38 -7.23 17.74
C GLY A 691 0.77 -6.62 18.53
N GLU A 692 0.59 -5.43 19.12
CA GLU A 692 1.63 -4.67 19.83
C GLU A 692 1.56 -4.85 21.35
N LEU A 693 2.70 -4.81 22.02
CA LEU A 693 2.79 -4.99 23.48
C LEU A 693 2.14 -3.81 24.20
N THR A 694 1.29 -4.08 25.20
CA THR A 694 0.74 -3.03 26.06
C THR A 694 1.73 -2.67 27.16
N GLU A 695 1.51 -1.53 27.84
CA GLU A 695 2.29 -1.18 29.04
C GLU A 695 2.18 -2.26 30.13
N LYS A 696 0.98 -2.85 30.27
CA LYS A 696 0.73 -4.03 31.11
C LYS A 696 1.57 -5.24 30.68
N GLY A 697 1.75 -5.47 29.38
CA GLY A 697 2.61 -6.53 28.86
C GLY A 697 4.10 -6.30 29.10
N ALA A 698 4.55 -5.04 29.05
CA ALA A 698 5.89 -4.66 29.45
C ALA A 698 6.11 -4.85 30.96
N GLU A 699 5.14 -4.45 31.79
CA GLU A 699 5.19 -4.64 33.24
C GLU A 699 5.22 -6.13 33.61
N GLN A 700 4.35 -6.94 33.01
CA GLN A 700 4.36 -8.41 33.15
C GLN A 700 5.74 -8.99 32.87
N GLN A 701 6.38 -8.60 31.77
CA GLN A 701 7.72 -9.08 31.43
C GLN A 701 8.80 -8.59 32.39
N TYR A 702 8.70 -7.35 32.87
CA TYR A 702 9.59 -6.84 33.91
C TYR A 702 9.47 -7.66 35.21
N ARG A 703 8.24 -7.97 35.66
CA ARG A 703 7.99 -8.87 36.81
C ARG A 703 8.52 -10.28 36.56
N LEU A 704 8.35 -10.85 35.36
CA LEU A 704 8.93 -12.14 35.00
C LEU A 704 10.47 -12.12 35.09
N GLY A 705 11.10 -11.02 34.65
CA GLY A 705 12.53 -10.79 34.82
C GLY A 705 12.97 -10.77 36.29
N GLN A 706 12.21 -10.08 37.15
CA GLN A 706 12.44 -10.07 38.60
C GLN A 706 12.28 -11.47 39.23
N TRP A 707 11.28 -12.25 38.79
CA TRP A 707 11.08 -13.63 39.22
C TRP A 707 12.24 -14.54 38.79
N LEU A 708 12.70 -14.42 37.53
CA LEU A 708 13.88 -15.14 37.02
C LEU A 708 15.15 -14.73 37.77
N ARG A 709 15.27 -13.46 38.19
CA ARG A 709 16.35 -12.98 39.06
C ARG A 709 16.27 -13.56 40.47
N LYS A 710 15.08 -13.68 41.08
CA LYS A 710 14.91 -14.36 42.37
C LYS A 710 15.27 -15.85 42.27
N ARG A 711 14.88 -16.53 41.18
CA ARG A 711 15.16 -17.96 40.95
C ARG A 711 16.65 -18.26 40.65
N TYR A 712 17.31 -17.47 39.81
CA TYR A 712 18.64 -17.80 39.27
C TYR A 712 19.76 -16.80 39.61
N GLY A 713 19.47 -15.65 40.21
CA GLY A 713 20.44 -14.54 40.41
C GLY A 713 21.73 -14.95 41.13
N LYS A 714 21.59 -15.70 42.22
CA LYS A 714 22.71 -16.23 43.03
C LYS A 714 23.64 -17.16 42.22
N TRP A 715 23.15 -17.74 41.11
CA TRP A 715 23.87 -18.68 40.26
C TRP A 715 24.48 -18.03 39.02
N ILE A 716 23.74 -17.15 38.33
CA ILE A 716 24.23 -16.48 37.10
C ILE A 716 25.16 -15.30 37.39
N GLY A 717 25.03 -14.67 38.56
CA GLY A 717 25.84 -13.55 38.99
C GLY A 717 25.05 -12.25 39.12
N GLU A 718 25.64 -11.30 39.84
CA GLU A 718 24.94 -10.07 40.24
C GLU A 718 24.68 -9.10 39.08
N GLU A 719 25.49 -9.14 38.02
CA GLU A 719 25.38 -8.28 36.85
C GLU A 719 25.41 -9.10 35.56
N PHE A 720 24.83 -8.55 34.49
CA PHE A 720 24.78 -9.20 33.18
C PHE A 720 26.18 -9.45 32.60
N ASN A 721 26.45 -10.68 32.15
CA ASN A 721 27.66 -11.07 31.43
C ASN A 721 27.28 -11.85 30.15
N SER A 722 27.67 -11.33 28.98
CA SER A 722 27.37 -11.92 27.66
C SER A 722 28.10 -13.23 27.36
N ARG A 723 29.12 -13.61 28.15
CA ARG A 723 29.72 -14.96 28.10
C ARG A 723 28.87 -16.01 28.83
N THR A 724 28.12 -15.56 29.83
CA THR A 724 27.30 -16.38 30.73
C THR A 724 25.86 -16.49 30.26
N ILE A 725 25.34 -15.45 29.59
CA ILE A 725 23.93 -15.28 29.24
C ILE A 725 23.79 -14.88 27.78
N TYR A 726 22.94 -15.60 27.05
CA TYR A 726 22.56 -15.30 25.66
C TYR A 726 21.04 -15.12 25.57
N ILE A 727 20.58 -14.06 24.91
CA ILE A 727 19.15 -13.78 24.72
C ILE A 727 18.84 -13.70 23.23
N ARG A 728 17.81 -14.42 22.81
CA ARG A 728 17.22 -14.31 21.48
C ARG A 728 15.73 -14.02 21.57
N SER A 729 15.21 -13.33 20.56
CA SER A 729 13.79 -13.09 20.31
C SER A 729 13.41 -13.59 18.93
N SER A 730 12.12 -13.88 18.73
CA SER A 730 11.52 -13.78 17.39
C SER A 730 11.47 -12.32 16.94
N ASP A 731 11.37 -12.10 15.63
CA ASP A 731 11.46 -10.77 15.02
C ASP A 731 10.11 -10.02 15.00
N TYR A 732 9.53 -9.82 16.19
CA TYR A 732 8.33 -9.02 16.41
C TYR A 732 8.56 -7.95 17.47
N ASN A 733 8.00 -6.75 17.28
CA ASN A 733 8.05 -5.66 18.26
C ASN A 733 7.67 -6.14 19.67
N ARG A 734 6.56 -6.89 19.81
CA ARG A 734 6.11 -7.45 21.09
C ARG A 734 7.06 -8.42 21.78
N THR A 735 7.82 -9.25 21.04
CA THR A 735 8.77 -10.21 21.64
C THR A 735 10.12 -9.55 21.93
N LEU A 736 10.57 -8.63 21.07
CA LEU A 736 11.77 -7.82 21.29
C LEU A 736 11.62 -6.91 22.51
N THR A 737 10.51 -6.16 22.61
CA THR A 737 10.20 -5.33 23.78
C THR A 737 9.98 -6.16 25.05
N SER A 738 9.32 -7.32 24.94
CA SER A 738 9.23 -8.29 26.06
C SER A 738 10.61 -8.71 26.56
N ALA A 739 11.55 -9.04 25.67
CA ALA A 739 12.89 -9.43 26.05
C ALA A 739 13.65 -8.29 26.76
N LEU A 740 13.51 -7.05 26.26
CA LEU A 740 14.15 -5.87 26.86
C LEU A 740 13.57 -5.54 28.25
N ALA A 741 12.25 -5.61 28.42
CA ALA A 741 11.59 -5.41 29.71
C ALA A 741 11.98 -6.51 30.72
N ASN A 742 12.02 -7.77 30.29
CA ASN A 742 12.47 -8.90 31.08
C ASN A 742 13.93 -8.73 31.54
N MET A 743 14.84 -8.36 30.63
CA MET A 743 16.24 -8.10 30.99
C MET A 743 16.41 -6.90 31.92
N ALA A 744 15.57 -5.87 31.82
CA ALA A 744 15.56 -4.75 32.77
C ALA A 744 15.13 -5.17 34.18
N GLY A 745 14.17 -6.09 34.30
CA GLY A 745 13.76 -6.68 35.59
C GLY A 745 14.76 -7.69 36.14
N MET A 746 15.46 -8.41 35.25
CA MET A 746 16.41 -9.47 35.62
C MET A 746 17.81 -8.94 36.00
N PHE A 747 18.22 -7.80 35.42
CA PHE A 747 19.52 -7.16 35.67
C PHE A 747 19.40 -5.65 35.96
N PRO A 748 18.70 -5.26 37.05
CA PRO A 748 18.68 -3.87 37.50
C PRO A 748 20.12 -3.40 37.80
N PRO A 749 20.56 -2.26 37.26
CA PRO A 749 21.94 -1.82 37.39
C PRO A 749 22.23 -1.23 38.78
N LYS A 750 23.38 -1.58 39.38
CA LYS A 750 23.83 -0.99 40.67
C LYS A 750 24.16 0.50 40.59
N LYS A 751 24.44 0.98 39.37
CA LYS A 751 24.58 2.39 39.01
C LYS A 751 23.99 2.54 37.60
N GLY A 752 23.04 3.47 37.43
CA GLY A 752 22.44 3.79 36.14
C GLY A 752 23.41 4.39 35.12
N LEU A 753 22.91 4.65 33.91
CA LEU A 753 23.63 5.44 32.89
C LEU A 753 23.91 6.87 33.40
N ASP A 754 22.95 7.43 34.14
CA ASP A 754 23.10 8.60 34.99
C ASP A 754 22.33 8.39 36.32
N ALA A 755 22.05 9.47 37.06
CA ALA A 755 21.33 9.40 38.35
C ALA A 755 19.81 9.15 38.22
N ASN A 756 19.23 9.39 37.04
CA ASN A 756 17.80 9.26 36.75
C ASN A 756 17.50 7.97 35.95
N ILE A 757 18.44 7.52 35.10
CA ILE A 757 18.25 6.37 34.20
C ILE A 757 18.85 5.10 34.82
N MET A 758 18.09 4.46 35.70
CA MET A 758 18.41 3.16 36.33
C MET A 758 18.21 1.96 35.39
N TRP A 759 18.75 2.05 34.18
CA TRP A 759 18.70 1.01 33.14
C TRP A 759 20.08 0.84 32.47
N ARG A 760 20.31 -0.30 31.81
CA ARG A 760 21.48 -0.54 30.94
C ARG A 760 21.08 -1.31 29.68
N PRO A 761 21.70 -1.06 28.52
CA PRO A 761 21.47 -1.85 27.32
C PRO A 761 21.99 -3.29 27.50
N ILE A 762 21.15 -4.26 27.16
CA ILE A 762 21.48 -5.70 27.12
C ILE A 762 21.12 -6.21 25.72
N PRO A 763 22.02 -6.93 25.02
CA PRO A 763 21.77 -7.37 23.65
C PRO A 763 20.69 -8.44 23.60
N VAL A 764 19.69 -8.21 22.74
CA VAL A 764 18.70 -9.21 22.32
C VAL A 764 18.96 -9.53 20.86
N HIS A 765 19.28 -10.78 20.56
CA HIS A 765 19.52 -11.23 19.18
C HIS A 765 18.19 -11.59 18.49
N THR A 766 18.11 -11.43 17.17
CA THR A 766 16.94 -11.80 16.34
C THR A 766 17.41 -12.25 14.96
N ILE A 767 16.56 -12.95 14.22
CA ILE A 767 16.74 -13.22 12.78
C ILE A 767 15.39 -12.99 12.06
N PRO A 768 15.37 -12.51 10.81
CA PRO A 768 14.12 -12.16 10.14
C PRO A 768 13.09 -13.29 10.10
N GLN A 769 11.82 -12.98 10.38
CA GLN A 769 10.72 -13.95 10.55
C GLN A 769 10.66 -15.04 9.46
N TYR A 770 10.90 -14.67 8.19
CA TYR A 770 10.82 -15.59 7.04
C TYR A 770 11.93 -16.66 6.99
N LEU A 771 12.94 -16.55 7.87
CA LEU A 771 14.00 -17.51 8.13
C LEU A 771 13.86 -18.20 9.50
N ASP A 772 13.04 -17.66 10.41
CA ASP A 772 13.00 -18.07 11.80
C ASP A 772 12.16 -19.34 12.06
N LYS A 773 12.67 -20.47 11.60
CA LYS A 773 12.09 -21.80 11.86
C LYS A 773 12.17 -22.27 13.31
N GLU A 774 12.63 -21.45 14.27
CA GLU A 774 12.85 -21.83 15.67
C GLU A 774 11.91 -21.10 16.63
N LEU A 775 11.76 -19.78 16.48
CA LEU A 775 10.95 -18.94 17.35
C LEU A 775 9.69 -18.39 16.68
N TYR A 776 9.60 -18.43 15.35
CA TYR A 776 8.39 -18.08 14.61
C TYR A 776 7.74 -19.33 14.01
N GLU A 777 6.82 -19.94 14.78
CA GLU A 777 6.17 -21.20 14.40
C GLU A 777 5.33 -21.05 13.11
N ASP A 778 4.65 -19.92 12.92
CA ASP A 778 3.89 -19.56 11.70
C ASP A 778 4.75 -19.33 10.44
N ILE A 779 6.05 -19.66 10.45
CA ILE A 779 6.88 -19.64 9.24
C ILE A 779 6.22 -20.48 8.12
N PRO A 780 6.14 -19.99 6.87
CA PRO A 780 5.48 -20.73 5.79
C PRO A 780 6.10 -22.12 5.57
N CYS A 781 5.28 -23.16 5.63
CA CYS A 781 5.66 -24.56 5.53
C CYS A 781 4.46 -25.38 4.99
N PRO A 782 4.30 -25.46 3.65
CA PRO A 782 3.18 -26.16 3.01
C PRO A 782 2.94 -27.60 3.50
N ALA A 783 4.00 -28.32 3.88
CA ALA A 783 3.87 -29.66 4.43
C ALA A 783 3.24 -29.69 5.84
N ALA A 784 3.47 -28.68 6.68
CA ALA A 784 2.81 -28.53 7.99
C ALA A 784 1.38 -28.03 7.80
N GLU A 785 1.17 -26.97 7.01
CA GLU A 785 -0.15 -26.41 6.67
C GLU A 785 -1.14 -27.50 6.19
N ALA A 786 -0.69 -28.37 5.28
CA ALA A 786 -1.48 -29.50 4.79
C ALA A 786 -1.77 -30.58 5.85
N GLU A 787 -0.89 -30.76 6.84
CA GLU A 787 -1.10 -31.71 7.94
C GLU A 787 -2.08 -31.15 8.99
N THR A 788 -2.00 -29.84 9.29
CA THR A 788 -2.97 -29.13 10.14
C THR A 788 -4.37 -29.19 9.54
N ALA A 789 -4.50 -28.87 8.24
CA ALA A 789 -5.77 -28.93 7.51
C ALA A 789 -6.36 -30.36 7.42
N LYS A 790 -5.51 -31.40 7.52
CA LYS A 790 -5.90 -32.80 7.65
C LYS A 790 -6.32 -33.13 9.09
N ASN A 791 -5.60 -32.64 10.11
CA ASN A 791 -5.92 -32.96 11.51
C ASN A 791 -7.28 -32.38 11.96
N PHE A 792 -7.65 -31.19 11.45
CA PHE A 792 -8.99 -30.61 11.62
C PHE A 792 -10.13 -31.39 10.91
N ARG A 793 -9.84 -32.52 10.24
CA ARG A 793 -10.81 -33.42 9.59
C ARG A 793 -10.76 -34.86 10.16
N THR A 794 -10.24 -35.01 11.37
CA THR A 794 -10.23 -36.30 12.09
C THR A 794 -11.53 -36.50 12.86
N SER A 795 -11.84 -37.76 13.22
CA SER A 795 -12.95 -38.09 14.11
C SER A 795 -12.86 -37.42 15.49
N HIS A 796 -11.65 -37.09 15.96
CA HIS A 796 -11.45 -36.30 17.17
C HIS A 796 -11.86 -34.83 16.96
N ALA A 797 -11.46 -34.21 15.84
CA ALA A 797 -11.95 -32.88 15.46
C ALA A 797 -13.49 -32.86 15.34
N ASP A 798 -14.10 -33.92 14.81
CA ASP A 798 -15.56 -34.05 14.73
C ASP A 798 -16.23 -34.23 16.10
N SER A 799 -15.57 -34.89 17.07
CA SER A 799 -16.05 -34.93 18.46
C SER A 799 -16.07 -33.53 19.10
N ILE A 800 -15.05 -32.71 18.85
CA ILE A 800 -14.98 -31.30 19.31
C ILE A 800 -16.07 -30.45 18.62
N ARG A 801 -16.30 -30.63 17.30
CA ARG A 801 -17.42 -30.00 16.58
C ARG A 801 -18.79 -30.37 17.18
N ALA A 802 -18.96 -31.60 17.65
CA ALA A 802 -20.22 -32.08 18.24
C ALA A 802 -20.46 -31.51 19.64
N GLU A 803 -19.42 -31.46 20.48
CA GLU A 803 -19.46 -30.90 21.84
C GLU A 803 -19.81 -29.40 21.83
N PHE A 804 -19.03 -28.61 21.09
CA PHE A 804 -19.15 -27.14 21.04
C PHE A 804 -20.12 -26.63 19.97
N ARG A 805 -21.02 -27.50 19.47
CA ARG A 805 -21.96 -27.18 18.39
C ARG A 805 -22.82 -25.93 18.68
N ARG A 806 -23.18 -25.71 19.95
CA ARG A 806 -24.00 -24.56 20.40
C ARG A 806 -23.22 -23.26 20.38
N GLU A 807 -21.98 -23.28 20.83
CA GLU A 807 -21.05 -22.15 20.83
C GLU A 807 -20.76 -21.72 19.40
N ILE A 808 -20.41 -22.71 18.56
CA ILE A 808 -20.28 -22.58 17.11
C ILE A 808 -21.53 -21.88 16.54
N GLU A 809 -22.74 -22.40 16.78
CA GLU A 809 -23.98 -21.80 16.24
C GLU A 809 -24.31 -20.40 16.81
N PHE A 810 -23.91 -20.11 18.05
CA PHE A 810 -24.17 -18.84 18.72
C PHE A 810 -23.25 -17.71 18.23
N PHE A 811 -21.93 -17.91 18.23
CA PHE A 811 -20.97 -16.91 17.71
C PHE A 811 -21.19 -16.68 16.20
N SER A 812 -21.78 -17.68 15.52
CA SER A 812 -22.33 -17.58 14.15
C SER A 812 -23.34 -16.46 13.96
N GLN A 813 -24.20 -16.25 14.94
CA GLN A 813 -25.32 -15.34 14.80
C GLN A 813 -24.95 -13.95 15.31
N LYS A 814 -24.24 -13.88 16.43
CA LYS A 814 -23.95 -12.60 17.10
C LYS A 814 -22.96 -11.71 16.35
N LEU A 815 -21.94 -12.29 15.69
CA LEU A 815 -20.86 -11.51 15.08
C LEU A 815 -20.96 -11.39 13.54
N LYS A 816 -22.16 -11.59 12.97
CA LYS A 816 -22.62 -11.14 11.61
C LYS A 816 -21.90 -11.60 10.34
N PHE A 817 -20.72 -12.19 10.44
CA PHE A 817 -20.25 -13.29 9.60
C PHE A 817 -21.41 -14.17 9.01
N GLU A 818 -21.36 -14.84 7.81
CA GLU A 818 -22.56 -15.57 7.20
C GLU A 818 -22.86 -17.16 7.08
N LYS A 819 -22.21 -18.31 6.67
CA LYS A 819 -20.85 -18.92 6.41
C LYS A 819 -20.07 -19.71 7.53
N LYS A 820 -20.64 -20.55 8.44
CA LYS A 820 -20.11 -21.20 9.72
C LYS A 820 -18.57 -21.22 10.06
N ILE A 821 -18.17 -21.11 11.37
CA ILE A 821 -16.76 -21.34 11.85
C ILE A 821 -16.39 -22.76 11.40
N GLU A 822 -15.13 -22.94 11.06
CA GLU A 822 -14.45 -24.21 11.31
C GLU A 822 -13.47 -24.06 12.49
N LEU A 823 -12.89 -25.17 12.96
CA LEU A 823 -12.01 -25.15 14.14
C LEU A 823 -10.79 -24.21 13.94
N GLU A 824 -10.30 -24.07 12.71
CA GLU A 824 -9.23 -23.15 12.30
C GLU A 824 -9.52 -21.64 12.52
N ASP A 825 -10.78 -21.26 12.76
CA ASP A 825 -11.12 -19.90 13.18
C ASP A 825 -10.89 -19.69 14.70
N VAL A 826 -10.93 -20.76 15.51
CA VAL A 826 -11.08 -20.72 16.99
C VAL A 826 -9.89 -20.07 17.75
N TRP A 827 -8.82 -19.65 17.08
CA TRP A 827 -7.79 -18.76 17.65
C TRP A 827 -8.07 -17.27 17.41
N LYS A 828 -8.49 -16.89 16.18
CA LYS A 828 -8.95 -15.53 15.82
C LYS A 828 -10.16 -15.17 16.68
N ILE A 829 -10.91 -16.21 17.06
CA ILE A 829 -11.75 -16.24 18.23
C ILE A 829 -10.95 -15.80 19.42
N TYR A 830 -10.26 -16.72 20.08
CA TYR A 830 -9.83 -16.57 21.45
C TYR A 830 -9.11 -15.24 21.73
N ASP A 831 -8.24 -14.80 20.83
CA ASP A 831 -7.39 -13.61 20.93
C ASP A 831 -8.09 -12.26 21.21
N ASN A 832 -9.23 -12.02 20.56
CA ASN A 832 -9.74 -10.67 20.28
C ASN A 832 -10.28 -9.85 21.51
N PHE A 833 -11.48 -10.14 22.03
CA PHE A 833 -11.86 -9.83 23.40
C PHE A 833 -10.92 -10.43 24.50
N PHE A 834 -9.91 -11.30 24.25
CA PHE A 834 -8.96 -11.75 25.31
C PHE A 834 -8.12 -10.56 25.74
N CYS A 835 -7.58 -9.84 24.74
CA CYS A 835 -7.04 -8.50 24.92
C CYS A 835 -8.07 -7.56 25.59
N GLU A 836 -9.35 -7.54 25.16
CA GLU A 836 -10.38 -6.69 25.79
C GLU A 836 -10.57 -7.01 27.30
N LYS A 837 -10.60 -8.29 27.72
CA LYS A 837 -10.67 -8.68 29.15
C LYS A 837 -9.43 -8.22 29.90
N CYS A 838 -8.25 -8.46 29.32
CA CYS A 838 -6.98 -8.09 29.94
C CYS A 838 -6.81 -6.57 30.09
N ASN A 839 -7.43 -5.78 29.21
CA ASN A 839 -7.35 -4.31 29.18
C ASN A 839 -8.65 -3.64 29.69
N ASN A 840 -9.51 -4.37 30.41
CA ASN A 840 -10.75 -3.88 31.03
C ASN A 840 -11.76 -3.20 30.08
N ILE A 841 -11.72 -3.56 28.78
CA ILE A 841 -12.65 -3.07 27.78
C ILE A 841 -13.98 -3.81 27.89
N VAL A 842 -15.08 -3.06 27.97
CA VAL A 842 -16.43 -3.60 28.10
C VAL A 842 -16.83 -4.39 26.85
N TRP A 843 -17.21 -5.65 27.06
CA TRP A 843 -17.75 -6.53 26.03
C TRP A 843 -19.19 -6.12 25.63
N PRO A 844 -19.68 -6.54 24.44
CA PRO A 844 -21.10 -6.41 24.10
C PRO A 844 -22.00 -7.12 25.11
N GLU A 845 -23.17 -6.54 25.41
CA GLU A 845 -24.15 -7.02 26.42
C GLU A 845 -24.50 -8.50 26.34
N TRP A 846 -24.40 -9.10 25.16
CA TRP A 846 -24.71 -10.51 24.92
C TRP A 846 -23.61 -11.48 25.35
N LEU A 847 -22.43 -11.01 25.76
CA LEU A 847 -21.33 -11.84 26.27
C LEU A 847 -21.13 -11.62 27.77
N ASN A 848 -21.10 -12.71 28.53
CA ASN A 848 -20.85 -12.72 29.98
C ASN A 848 -19.78 -13.77 30.33
N SER A 849 -19.30 -13.74 31.58
CA SER A 849 -18.25 -14.64 32.08
C SER A 849 -18.54 -16.13 31.86
N THR A 850 -19.79 -16.60 31.97
CA THR A 850 -20.09 -18.03 31.80
C THR A 850 -20.03 -18.49 30.34
N MET A 851 -20.48 -17.66 29.40
CA MET A 851 -20.27 -17.90 27.97
C MET A 851 -18.80 -17.73 27.59
N PHE A 852 -18.12 -16.84 28.31
CA PHE A 852 -16.72 -16.58 28.16
C PHE A 852 -15.88 -17.84 28.50
N ASP A 853 -16.01 -18.38 29.70
CA ASP A 853 -15.25 -19.55 30.15
C ASP A 853 -15.54 -20.83 29.32
N ARG A 854 -16.74 -20.93 28.72
CA ARG A 854 -17.07 -22.02 27.76
C ARG A 854 -16.27 -21.93 26.46
N LEU A 855 -15.82 -20.74 26.08
CA LEU A 855 -15.10 -20.48 24.84
C LEU A 855 -13.58 -20.65 24.99
N GLU A 856 -13.03 -20.29 26.15
CA GLU A 856 -11.67 -20.67 26.55
C GLU A 856 -11.50 -22.19 26.47
N LYS A 857 -12.49 -22.95 26.97
CA LYS A 857 -12.53 -24.42 26.86
C LYS A 857 -12.61 -24.92 25.40
N PHE A 858 -13.39 -24.24 24.54
CA PHE A 858 -13.44 -24.58 23.12
C PHE A 858 -12.09 -24.35 22.44
N TYR A 859 -11.40 -23.24 22.73
CA TYR A 859 -10.09 -22.96 22.18
C TYR A 859 -9.02 -23.94 22.67
N ASN A 860 -8.98 -24.22 23.98
CA ASN A 860 -8.06 -25.19 24.56
C ASN A 860 -8.30 -26.63 24.05
N ALA A 861 -9.51 -26.96 23.59
CA ALA A 861 -9.78 -28.21 22.87
C ALA A 861 -9.27 -28.19 21.42
N VAL A 862 -9.37 -27.04 20.73
CA VAL A 862 -8.91 -26.86 19.34
C VAL A 862 -7.38 -26.81 19.23
N SER A 863 -6.69 -26.09 20.13
CA SER A 863 -5.23 -25.94 20.07
C SER A 863 -4.50 -27.29 20.26
N LYS A 864 -5.16 -28.25 20.91
CA LYS A 864 -4.71 -29.66 21.02
C LYS A 864 -4.74 -30.42 19.69
N LEU A 865 -5.16 -29.80 18.59
CA LEU A 865 -5.01 -30.33 17.23
C LEU A 865 -3.80 -29.73 16.49
N GLU A 866 -3.28 -28.57 16.90
CA GLU A 866 -2.30 -27.80 16.10
C GLU A 866 -0.91 -28.44 16.06
N PHE A 867 -0.48 -29.08 17.16
CA PHE A 867 0.89 -29.60 17.30
C PHE A 867 0.98 -31.09 17.61
N HIS A 868 -0.08 -31.87 17.45
CA HIS A 868 -0.17 -33.22 18.04
C HIS A 868 0.21 -34.38 17.11
N THR A 869 0.24 -34.19 15.79
CA THR A 869 0.78 -35.21 14.87
C THR A 869 2.31 -35.21 14.88
N GLU A 870 2.94 -36.37 14.63
CA GLU A 870 4.40 -36.49 14.57
C GLU A 870 5.04 -35.51 13.58
N LYS A 871 4.42 -35.32 12.41
CA LYS A 871 4.88 -34.39 11.38
C LYS A 871 4.74 -32.92 11.79
N LEU A 872 3.70 -32.56 12.56
CA LEU A 872 3.56 -31.20 13.10
C LEU A 872 4.56 -30.93 14.22
N ARG A 873 4.78 -31.90 15.13
CA ARG A 873 5.89 -31.86 16.11
C ARG A 873 7.23 -31.63 15.39
N ARG A 874 7.51 -32.43 14.37
CA ARG A 874 8.75 -32.41 13.58
C ARG A 874 9.00 -31.10 12.82
N LEU A 875 7.95 -30.50 12.24
CA LEU A 875 8.09 -29.29 11.43
C LEU A 875 7.89 -27.97 12.20
N ARG A 876 7.40 -28.01 13.46
CA ARG A 876 7.11 -26.81 14.26
C ARG A 876 7.92 -26.70 15.55
N GLY A 877 7.82 -27.67 16.46
CA GLY A 877 8.54 -27.65 17.75
C GLY A 877 9.93 -28.29 17.69
N GLY A 878 10.12 -29.24 16.79
CA GLY A 878 11.31 -30.07 16.68
C GLY A 878 12.60 -29.33 16.32
N THR A 879 12.50 -28.23 15.57
CA THR A 879 13.63 -27.37 15.18
C THR A 879 14.31 -26.72 16.38
N LEU A 880 13.53 -26.01 17.20
CA LEU A 880 14.01 -25.38 18.43
C LEU A 880 14.44 -26.43 19.44
N LEU A 881 13.69 -27.53 19.56
CA LEU A 881 14.00 -28.59 20.52
C LEU A 881 15.31 -29.33 20.19
N GLU A 882 15.56 -29.64 18.91
CA GLU A 882 16.84 -30.22 18.49
C GLU A 882 18.01 -29.33 18.92
N GLU A 883 17.89 -28.03 18.67
CA GLU A 883 18.95 -27.07 18.93
C GLU A 883 19.14 -26.77 20.43
N ILE A 884 18.08 -26.92 21.25
CA ILE A 884 18.18 -26.99 22.71
C ILE A 884 19.03 -28.22 23.12
N PHE A 885 18.74 -29.42 22.59
CA PHE A 885 19.56 -30.61 22.87
C PHE A 885 20.99 -30.50 22.35
N ASN A 886 21.22 -29.88 21.19
CA ASN A 886 22.56 -29.61 20.65
C ASN A 886 23.38 -28.75 21.62
N ARG A 887 22.74 -27.76 22.26
CA ARG A 887 23.38 -26.88 23.25
C ARG A 887 23.64 -27.63 24.57
N PHE A 888 22.71 -28.45 25.07
CA PHE A 888 22.99 -29.34 26.22
C PHE A 888 24.17 -30.29 25.95
N ILE A 889 24.22 -30.95 24.80
CA ILE A 889 25.33 -31.86 24.43
C ILE A 889 26.64 -31.07 24.25
N SER A 890 26.59 -29.89 23.63
CA SER A 890 27.75 -29.00 23.51
C SER A 890 28.24 -28.49 24.86
N LYS A 891 27.36 -28.33 25.86
CA LYS A 891 27.75 -28.01 27.24
C LYS A 891 28.41 -29.21 27.94
N ILE A 892 27.89 -30.42 27.74
CA ILE A 892 28.48 -31.67 28.24
C ILE A 892 29.90 -31.89 27.68
N ASN A 893 30.07 -31.68 26.37
CA ASN A 893 31.32 -31.86 25.65
C ASN A 893 32.30 -30.68 25.82
N GLY A 894 31.91 -29.60 26.52
CA GLY A 894 32.71 -28.39 26.73
C GLY A 894 32.82 -27.45 25.53
N THR A 895 32.27 -27.80 24.37
CA THR A 895 32.34 -27.00 23.12
C THR A 895 31.51 -25.72 23.15
N LEU A 896 30.48 -25.64 24.01
CA LEU A 896 29.66 -24.42 24.18
C LEU A 896 30.34 -23.35 25.05
N GLY A 897 31.53 -23.63 25.59
CA GLY A 897 32.23 -22.76 26.53
C GLY A 897 31.91 -23.04 28.00
N SER A 898 32.91 -22.83 28.86
CA SER A 898 32.82 -23.09 30.30
C SER A 898 31.90 -22.09 31.02
N GLU A 899 31.97 -20.80 30.68
CA GLU A 899 31.24 -19.71 31.36
C GLU A 899 29.73 -19.69 31.09
N SER A 900 29.25 -20.27 29.99
CA SER A 900 27.86 -20.13 29.54
C SER A 900 26.87 -20.91 30.42
N LYS A 901 25.83 -20.25 30.92
CA LYS A 901 24.86 -20.78 31.90
C LYS A 901 23.41 -20.70 31.44
N PHE A 902 23.01 -19.58 30.83
CA PHE A 902 21.59 -19.25 30.63
C PHE A 902 21.31 -18.83 29.18
N TYR A 903 20.38 -19.53 28.52
CA TYR A 903 19.91 -19.22 27.17
C TYR A 903 18.42 -18.86 27.18
N ALA A 904 18.11 -17.64 26.76
CA ALA A 904 16.76 -17.08 26.78
C ALA A 904 16.14 -16.95 25.39
N TYR A 905 14.83 -17.20 25.30
CA TYR A 905 14.05 -17.16 24.05
C TYR A 905 12.73 -16.43 24.29
N SER A 906 12.62 -15.21 23.78
CA SER A 906 11.38 -14.41 23.78
C SER A 906 10.56 -14.73 22.53
N ALA A 907 9.42 -15.38 22.71
CA ALA A 907 8.69 -16.04 21.63
C ALA A 907 7.17 -16.00 21.84
N HIS A 908 6.45 -16.97 21.29
CA HIS A 908 5.00 -17.00 21.23
C HIS A 908 4.39 -18.13 22.08
N ASP A 909 3.08 -18.05 22.24
CA ASP A 909 2.21 -19.09 22.79
C ASP A 909 2.35 -20.39 21.99
N SER A 910 2.25 -20.30 20.66
CA SER A 910 2.46 -21.44 19.75
C SER A 910 3.85 -22.06 19.90
N THR A 911 4.90 -21.27 20.13
CA THR A 911 6.26 -21.78 20.38
C THR A 911 6.30 -22.68 21.62
N ILE A 912 5.66 -22.29 22.72
CA ILE A 912 5.61 -23.07 23.96
C ILE A 912 4.69 -24.30 23.79
N ALA A 913 3.53 -24.15 23.16
CA ALA A 913 2.60 -25.26 22.91
C ALA A 913 3.21 -26.33 21.98
N ALA A 914 3.97 -25.92 20.97
CA ALA A 914 4.70 -26.81 20.07
C ALA A 914 5.85 -27.54 20.79
N LEU A 915 6.61 -26.85 21.66
CA LEU A 915 7.63 -27.50 22.50
C LEU A 915 7.01 -28.54 23.45
N LEU A 916 5.98 -28.17 24.21
CA LEU A 916 5.30 -29.06 25.16
C LEU A 916 4.77 -30.32 24.45
N SER A 917 4.05 -30.15 23.34
CA SER A 917 3.59 -31.29 22.53
C SER A 917 4.75 -32.13 21.99
N THR A 918 5.88 -31.54 21.61
CA THR A 918 7.05 -32.28 21.11
C THR A 918 7.73 -33.09 22.23
N PHE A 919 7.74 -32.59 23.47
CA PHE A 919 8.08 -33.38 24.67
C PHE A 919 7.03 -34.45 25.03
N ARG A 920 5.86 -34.44 24.38
CA ARG A 920 4.64 -35.21 24.72
C ARG A 920 3.96 -34.78 26.04
N ILE A 921 4.29 -33.60 26.56
CA ILE A 921 3.63 -33.01 27.74
C ILE A 921 2.30 -32.39 27.27
N GLU A 922 1.18 -32.87 27.81
CA GLU A 922 -0.12 -32.25 27.60
C GLU A 922 -0.31 -31.05 28.54
N TYR A 923 -0.90 -29.97 28.00
CA TYR A 923 -1.27 -28.79 28.75
C TYR A 923 -2.81 -28.73 28.94
N GLU A 924 -3.29 -28.19 30.05
CA GLU A 924 -4.73 -27.99 30.26
C GLU A 924 -5.23 -26.73 29.53
N TYR A 925 -4.52 -25.61 29.71
CA TYR A 925 -4.78 -24.29 29.11
C TYR A 925 -3.67 -23.93 28.12
N PHE A 926 -4.01 -23.22 27.03
CA PHE A 926 -3.03 -22.72 26.07
C PHE A 926 -2.15 -21.63 26.72
N PRO A 927 -0.85 -21.49 26.38
CA PRO A 927 0.10 -20.75 27.22
C PRO A 927 -0.25 -19.26 27.41
N HIS A 928 -0.46 -18.81 28.66
CA HIS A 928 -0.89 -17.44 28.99
C HIS A 928 0.22 -16.38 28.83
N TYR A 929 -0.13 -15.09 28.84
CA TYR A 929 0.82 -13.99 28.63
C TYR A 929 1.98 -14.06 29.61
N ALA A 930 3.20 -13.88 29.10
CA ALA A 930 4.44 -13.97 29.86
C ALA A 930 4.56 -15.22 30.79
N THR A 931 3.95 -16.33 30.38
CA THR A 931 4.34 -17.66 30.88
C THR A 931 5.78 -18.00 30.47
N ALA A 932 6.47 -18.80 31.28
CA ALA A 932 7.83 -19.27 30.98
C ALA A 932 7.98 -20.80 31.17
N LEU A 933 8.48 -21.46 30.13
CA LEU A 933 8.96 -22.84 30.14
C LEU A 933 10.48 -22.84 30.37
N LEU A 934 10.93 -23.55 31.39
CA LEU A 934 12.32 -23.56 31.86
C LEU A 934 12.83 -25.00 31.80
N ILE A 935 13.94 -25.23 31.10
CA ILE A 935 14.56 -26.55 30.95
C ILE A 935 15.91 -26.48 31.66
N GLU A 936 16.00 -27.13 32.82
CA GLU A 936 17.14 -27.06 33.74
C GLU A 936 17.96 -28.35 33.67
N MET A 937 19.26 -28.25 33.42
CA MET A 937 20.20 -29.37 33.48
C MET A 937 20.91 -29.39 34.84
N HIS A 938 20.66 -30.45 35.62
CA HIS A 938 21.27 -30.67 36.92
C HIS A 938 22.32 -31.79 36.84
N LYS A 939 23.42 -31.63 37.58
CA LYS A 939 24.44 -32.65 37.78
C LYS A 939 24.26 -33.32 39.15
N MET A 940 24.01 -34.62 39.12
CA MET A 940 23.87 -35.48 40.30
C MET A 940 25.24 -35.76 40.95
N SER A 941 25.23 -36.25 42.19
CA SER A 941 26.43 -36.62 42.96
C SER A 941 27.32 -37.66 42.26
N ASN A 942 26.72 -38.57 41.50
CA ASN A 942 27.43 -39.55 40.67
C ASN A 942 27.94 -38.97 39.32
N SER A 943 27.94 -37.63 39.16
CA SER A 943 28.23 -36.88 37.93
C SER A 943 27.31 -37.15 36.72
N THR A 944 26.22 -37.91 36.88
CA THR A 944 25.18 -38.01 35.84
C THR A 944 24.46 -36.68 35.69
N ARG A 945 24.20 -36.27 34.44
CA ARG A 945 23.40 -35.07 34.14
C ARG A 945 21.98 -35.46 33.78
N VAL A 946 21.01 -34.79 34.39
CA VAL A 946 19.58 -34.98 34.13
C VAL A 946 18.94 -33.67 33.69
N LEU A 947 17.84 -33.77 32.95
CA LEU A 947 16.96 -32.64 32.64
C LEU A 947 15.74 -32.63 33.55
N ARG A 948 15.34 -31.42 33.94
CA ARG A 948 14.04 -31.10 34.52
C ARG A 948 13.34 -30.06 33.65
N ILE A 949 12.02 -30.12 33.58
CA ILE A 949 11.20 -29.14 32.86
C ILE A 949 10.26 -28.50 33.88
N PHE A 950 10.30 -27.18 33.96
CA PHE A 950 9.44 -26.37 34.84
C PHE A 950 8.59 -25.41 34.00
N HIS A 951 7.36 -25.15 34.42
CA HIS A 951 6.46 -24.22 33.74
C HIS A 951 5.84 -23.25 34.77
N LYS A 952 6.13 -21.96 34.61
CA LYS A 952 5.52 -20.86 35.36
C LYS A 952 4.36 -20.33 34.51
N ASN A 953 3.21 -21.01 34.59
CA ASN A 953 2.11 -20.90 33.61
C ASN A 953 1.48 -19.50 33.50
N GLU A 954 1.64 -18.66 34.51
CA GLU A 954 1.10 -17.31 34.57
C GLU A 954 2.23 -16.35 34.93
N THR A 955 2.38 -15.18 34.27
CA THR A 955 3.17 -14.08 34.87
C THR A 955 2.57 -13.71 36.20
N ASP A 956 1.26 -13.48 36.05
CA ASP A 956 0.20 -13.33 37.01
C ASP A 956 0.22 -14.21 38.25
N VAL A 957 1.11 -15.21 38.45
CA VAL A 957 1.20 -16.10 39.65
C VAL A 957 2.65 -16.53 39.85
N ASP A 958 3.22 -16.42 41.04
CA ASP A 958 4.62 -16.80 41.29
C ASP A 958 4.93 -18.31 41.27
N ASP A 959 3.90 -19.15 41.25
CA ASP A 959 4.00 -20.60 41.34
C ASP A 959 4.68 -21.22 40.10
N VAL A 960 5.29 -22.39 40.29
CA VAL A 960 5.97 -23.13 39.22
C VAL A 960 5.75 -24.63 39.36
N VAL A 961 5.38 -25.26 38.26
CA VAL A 961 5.09 -26.70 38.16
C VAL A 961 6.30 -27.41 37.55
N GLU A 962 6.80 -28.48 38.16
CA GLU A 962 7.74 -29.42 37.51
C GLU A 962 6.93 -30.44 36.71
N TYR A 963 7.25 -30.60 35.42
CA TYR A 963 6.61 -31.60 34.56
C TYR A 963 7.43 -32.89 34.55
N GLU A 964 6.75 -34.02 34.78
CA GLU A 964 7.27 -35.33 34.38
C GLU A 964 7.43 -35.36 32.86
N ILE A 965 8.51 -35.97 32.37
CA ILE A 965 8.84 -36.04 30.95
C ILE A 965 8.37 -37.41 30.41
N PRO A 966 7.25 -37.51 29.67
CA PRO A 966 6.67 -38.79 29.32
C PRO A 966 7.62 -39.60 28.45
N GLY A 967 7.82 -40.88 28.77
CA GLY A 967 8.76 -41.76 28.08
C GLY A 967 10.23 -41.66 28.52
N CYS A 968 10.58 -40.80 29.49
CA CYS A 968 11.94 -40.68 29.98
C CYS A 968 12.15 -41.34 31.35
N GLU A 969 12.61 -42.60 31.37
CA GLU A 969 12.94 -43.29 32.62
C GLU A 969 14.04 -42.59 33.42
N ALA A 970 13.89 -42.53 34.74
CA ALA A 970 14.87 -41.93 35.64
C ALA A 970 16.19 -42.76 35.68
N PRO A 971 17.38 -42.15 35.58
CA PRO A 971 17.64 -40.72 35.37
C PRO A 971 17.43 -40.28 33.91
N CYS A 972 16.62 -39.25 33.70
CA CYS A 972 16.34 -38.69 32.38
C CYS A 972 17.52 -37.83 31.88
N THR A 973 18.46 -38.43 31.15
CA THR A 973 19.67 -37.74 30.66
C THR A 973 19.44 -37.05 29.31
N PRO A 974 20.15 -35.94 29.01
CA PRO A 974 20.02 -35.23 27.73
C PRO A 974 20.23 -36.12 26.49
N HIS A 975 21.14 -37.11 26.56
CA HIS A 975 21.40 -38.03 25.45
C HIS A 975 20.23 -38.99 25.22
N LYS A 976 19.74 -39.67 26.27
CA LYS A 976 18.59 -40.58 26.17
C LYS A 976 17.35 -39.87 25.62
N LEU A 977 17.07 -38.66 26.11
CA LEU A 977 15.89 -37.91 25.69
C LEU A 977 16.04 -37.34 24.26
N LYS A 978 17.25 -36.93 23.84
CA LYS A 978 17.49 -36.59 22.42
C LYS A 978 17.27 -37.82 21.52
N GLU A 979 17.67 -39.01 21.96
CA GLU A 979 17.53 -40.25 21.19
C GLU A 979 16.06 -40.67 20.98
N ASP A 980 15.24 -40.73 22.03
CA ASP A 980 13.80 -41.06 21.88
C ASP A 980 13.01 -39.97 21.14
N LEU A 981 13.33 -38.69 21.33
CA LEU A 981 12.66 -37.60 20.60
C LEU A 981 13.20 -37.40 19.17
N SER A 982 14.21 -38.16 18.74
CA SER A 982 14.91 -37.97 17.45
C SER A 982 14.01 -37.98 16.21
N ARG A 983 12.92 -38.75 16.22
CA ARG A 983 11.91 -38.75 15.14
C ARG A 983 11.27 -37.38 14.90
N TYR A 984 11.30 -36.48 15.89
CA TYR A 984 10.81 -35.11 15.75
C TYR A 984 11.90 -34.11 15.28
N PHE A 985 13.13 -34.51 14.94
CA PHE A 985 14.17 -33.57 14.50
C PHE A 985 14.34 -33.55 12.96
N PRO A 986 14.04 -32.43 12.27
CA PRO A 986 14.00 -32.34 10.81
C PRO A 986 15.41 -32.35 10.20
N ALA A 987 15.69 -33.28 9.29
CA ALA A 987 17.01 -33.48 8.69
C ALA A 987 17.35 -32.40 7.66
N ASP A 988 16.36 -32.00 6.85
CA ASP A 988 16.34 -30.71 6.17
C ASP A 988 14.93 -30.14 6.25
N TRP A 989 14.74 -29.20 7.18
CA TRP A 989 13.45 -28.53 7.39
C TRP A 989 12.92 -27.84 6.12
N PHE A 990 13.79 -27.30 5.24
CA PHE A 990 13.30 -26.66 4.01
C PHE A 990 12.75 -27.68 3.03
N ALA A 991 13.51 -28.74 2.73
CA ALA A 991 13.04 -29.83 1.87
C ALA A 991 11.80 -30.52 2.45
N GLU A 992 11.77 -30.82 3.76
CA GLU A 992 10.63 -31.47 4.42
C GLU A 992 9.38 -30.57 4.47
N CYS A 993 9.53 -29.25 4.52
CA CYS A 993 8.42 -28.30 4.35
C CYS A 993 7.93 -28.15 2.91
N GLY A 994 8.66 -28.67 1.91
CA GLY A 994 8.39 -28.47 0.49
C GLY A 994 8.90 -27.12 -0.06
N ARG A 995 9.95 -26.54 0.54
CA ARG A 995 10.59 -25.29 0.13
C ARG A 995 11.99 -25.53 -0.44
N SER A 996 12.28 -24.90 -1.58
CA SER A 996 13.64 -24.83 -2.13
C SER A 996 14.51 -23.91 -1.29
N GLN A 997 15.71 -24.37 -0.90
CA GLN A 997 16.74 -23.54 -0.26
C GLN A 997 17.48 -22.64 -1.27
N ASN A 998 17.28 -22.84 -2.59
CA ASN A 998 18.20 -22.40 -3.64
C ASN A 998 17.66 -21.32 -4.60
N ASP A 999 16.43 -20.83 -4.44
CA ASP A 999 15.80 -19.92 -5.41
C ASP A 999 16.46 -18.53 -5.50
N PHE A 1000 17.31 -18.16 -4.53
CA PHE A 1000 17.95 -16.84 -4.47
C PHE A 1000 19.31 -16.74 -5.19
N PRO A 1001 20.34 -17.58 -4.89
CA PRO A 1001 21.67 -17.42 -5.48
C PRO A 1001 21.71 -17.63 -7.00
N TYR A 1002 20.91 -18.55 -7.56
CA TYR A 1002 20.96 -18.85 -9.00
C TYR A 1002 20.42 -17.71 -9.88
N VAL A 1003 19.39 -16.98 -9.43
CA VAL A 1003 18.87 -15.81 -10.17
C VAL A 1003 19.84 -14.64 -10.10
N VAL A 1004 20.47 -14.41 -8.94
CA VAL A 1004 21.53 -13.41 -8.78
C VAL A 1004 22.77 -13.76 -9.61
N ALA A 1005 23.18 -15.03 -9.64
CA ALA A 1005 24.28 -15.51 -10.48
C ALA A 1005 23.98 -15.37 -11.98
N LEU A 1006 22.75 -15.65 -12.43
CA LEU A 1006 22.31 -15.37 -13.80
C LEU A 1006 22.30 -13.86 -14.10
N GLY A 1007 21.89 -13.02 -13.15
CA GLY A 1007 21.99 -11.56 -13.24
C GLY A 1007 23.44 -11.09 -13.43
N ILE A 1008 24.36 -11.61 -12.63
CA ILE A 1008 25.82 -11.33 -12.72
C ILE A 1008 26.40 -11.87 -14.03
N LEU A 1009 25.93 -13.02 -14.53
CA LEU A 1009 26.35 -13.59 -15.82
C LEU A 1009 25.87 -12.75 -17.01
N MET A 1010 24.63 -12.26 -16.97
CA MET A 1010 24.10 -11.31 -17.95
C MET A 1010 24.83 -9.95 -17.88
N PHE A 1011 25.11 -9.45 -16.67
CA PHE A 1011 25.87 -8.22 -16.45
C PHE A 1011 27.29 -8.33 -17.03
N THR A 1012 28.05 -9.36 -16.66
CA THR A 1012 29.43 -9.57 -17.13
C THR A 1012 29.52 -9.80 -18.63
N THR A 1013 28.61 -10.58 -19.22
CA THR A 1013 28.59 -10.79 -20.69
C THR A 1013 28.18 -9.53 -21.46
N THR A 1014 27.23 -8.73 -20.95
CA THR A 1014 26.83 -7.45 -21.57
C THR A 1014 27.94 -6.41 -21.41
N LEU A 1015 28.62 -6.36 -20.27
CA LEU A 1015 29.76 -5.48 -20.01
C LEU A 1015 30.94 -5.83 -20.92
N LEU A 1016 31.33 -7.10 -21.05
CA LEU A 1016 32.35 -7.53 -22.02
C LEU A 1016 31.93 -7.20 -23.46
N GLY A 1017 30.66 -7.44 -23.82
CA GLY A 1017 30.13 -7.13 -25.15
C GLY A 1017 30.25 -5.64 -25.50
N THR A 1018 29.82 -4.76 -24.59
CA THR A 1018 29.94 -3.31 -24.76
C THR A 1018 31.38 -2.82 -24.76
N LEU A 1019 32.26 -3.35 -23.89
CA LEU A 1019 33.69 -3.03 -23.90
C LEU A 1019 34.39 -3.45 -25.20
N LEU A 1020 34.10 -4.65 -25.73
CA LEU A 1020 34.63 -5.12 -27.02
C LEU A 1020 34.10 -4.32 -28.22
N ILE A 1021 32.86 -3.81 -28.14
CA ILE A 1021 32.31 -2.87 -29.13
C ILE A 1021 33.00 -1.51 -29.02
N MET A 1022 33.17 -0.97 -27.82
CA MET A 1022 33.90 0.28 -27.56
C MET A 1022 35.35 0.19 -28.03
N GLU A 1023 36.03 -0.93 -27.81
CA GLU A 1023 37.40 -1.18 -28.28
C GLU A 1023 37.47 -1.25 -29.81
N LYS A 1024 36.53 -1.96 -30.46
CA LYS A 1024 36.43 -2.00 -31.94
C LYS A 1024 36.11 -0.63 -32.53
N LEU A 1025 35.24 0.16 -31.90
CA LEU A 1025 34.91 1.52 -32.33
C LEU A 1025 36.12 2.44 -32.13
N SER A 1026 36.80 2.39 -30.99
CA SER A 1026 38.05 3.12 -30.73
C SER A 1026 39.13 2.78 -31.76
N LYS A 1027 39.38 1.49 -32.02
CA LYS A 1027 40.34 1.05 -33.05
C LYS A 1027 39.92 1.48 -34.47
N LYS A 1028 38.63 1.54 -34.78
CA LYS A 1028 38.13 2.04 -36.08
C LYS A 1028 38.23 3.56 -36.20
N VAL A 1029 37.96 4.31 -35.12
CA VAL A 1029 38.14 5.78 -35.06
C VAL A 1029 39.61 6.11 -35.19
N ASN A 1030 40.51 5.50 -34.40
CA ASN A 1030 41.95 5.72 -34.50
C ASN A 1030 42.46 5.39 -35.91
N ARG A 1031 42.07 4.25 -36.50
CA ARG A 1031 42.49 3.88 -37.86
C ARG A 1031 42.00 4.89 -38.92
N ASN A 1032 40.77 5.40 -38.80
CA ASN A 1032 40.26 6.46 -39.66
C ASN A 1032 40.95 7.82 -39.43
N THR A 1033 41.37 8.12 -38.20
CA THR A 1033 42.12 9.34 -37.86
C THR A 1033 43.55 9.27 -38.39
N THR A 1034 44.26 8.14 -38.23
CA THR A 1034 45.58 7.92 -38.83
C THR A 1034 45.52 7.99 -40.35
N LEU A 1035 44.49 7.43 -40.99
CA LEU A 1035 44.28 7.57 -42.43
C LEU A 1035 44.09 9.04 -42.84
N ARG A 1036 43.23 9.81 -42.13
CA ARG A 1036 43.02 11.24 -42.42
C ARG A 1036 44.24 12.13 -42.15
N VAL A 1037 45.06 11.80 -41.15
CA VAL A 1037 46.33 12.50 -40.88
C VAL A 1037 47.34 12.19 -41.99
N ASN A 1038 47.48 10.93 -42.40
CA ASN A 1038 48.35 10.57 -43.52
C ASN A 1038 47.88 11.19 -44.85
N GLU A 1039 46.56 11.25 -45.10
CA GLU A 1039 45.99 11.95 -46.27
C GLU A 1039 46.29 13.45 -46.25
N ARG A 1040 46.24 14.11 -45.08
CA ARG A 1040 46.63 15.53 -44.95
C ARG A 1040 48.12 15.74 -45.22
N ASN A 1041 48.99 15.02 -44.51
CA ASN A 1041 50.44 15.16 -44.66
C ASN A 1041 50.87 14.88 -46.12
N SER A 1042 50.26 13.89 -46.78
CA SER A 1042 50.52 13.58 -48.20
C SER A 1042 50.13 14.66 -49.21
N ARG A 1043 49.38 15.69 -48.79
CA ARG A 1043 48.92 16.82 -49.62
C ARG A 1043 49.63 18.13 -49.34
N GLU A 1044 50.28 18.28 -48.18
CA GLU A 1044 50.98 19.52 -47.81
C GLU A 1044 52.41 19.57 -48.42
N ASP A 1045 53.03 18.42 -48.72
CA ASP A 1045 54.38 18.31 -49.31
C ASP A 1045 54.49 18.68 -50.83
N ARG A 1046 53.49 19.32 -51.47
CA ARG A 1046 53.52 19.60 -52.94
C ARG A 1046 52.84 20.90 -53.41
N ILE A 1047 53.38 22.06 -53.05
CA ILE A 1047 53.31 23.27 -53.91
C ILE A 1047 54.69 23.97 -53.92
N PRO A 1048 55.28 24.33 -55.08
CA PRO A 1048 56.56 25.04 -55.14
C PRO A 1048 56.47 26.51 -54.71
N MET A 1049 57.59 27.07 -54.25
CA MET A 1049 57.76 28.53 -54.09
C MET A 1049 57.71 29.26 -55.44
N LEU A 1050 57.20 30.50 -55.46
CA LEU A 1050 57.83 31.59 -56.21
C LEU A 1050 57.33 32.99 -55.79
N SER A 1051 58.28 33.91 -55.63
CA SER A 1051 58.18 35.39 -55.72
C SER A 1051 57.02 36.13 -55.05
N THR A 1052 57.36 36.87 -53.98
CA THR A 1052 57.01 38.29 -53.86
C THR A 1052 58.27 39.08 -53.55
N SER A 1053 58.60 40.06 -54.39
CA SER A 1053 59.61 41.09 -54.11
C SER A 1053 58.89 42.40 -53.77
N ASP A 1054 59.25 42.94 -52.62
CA ASP A 1054 59.37 44.36 -52.31
C ASP A 1054 58.11 45.29 -52.24
N ASP A 1055 58.13 46.08 -51.16
CA ASP A 1055 57.64 47.44 -50.94
C ASP A 1055 56.15 47.81 -50.78
N GLU A 1056 55.88 48.26 -49.53
CA GLU A 1056 55.10 49.43 -49.09
C GLU A 1056 53.74 49.79 -49.73
N LEU A 1057 52.64 49.56 -48.95
CA LEU A 1057 51.98 50.63 -48.17
C LEU A 1057 50.96 50.10 -47.14
#